data_AF-A0A938MU51-F1
#
_entry.id   AF-A0A938MU51-F1
#
_cell.length_a   1.000
_cell.length_b   1.000
_cell.length_c   1.000
_cell.angle_alpha   90.00
_cell.angle_beta   90.00
_cell.angle_gamma   90.00
#
_symmetry.space_group_name_H-M   'P 1'
#
loop_
_entity.id
_entity.type
_entity.pdbx_description
1 polymer ?
#
loop_
_entity_poly.entity_id
_entity_poly.type
_entity_poly.pdbx_seq_one_letter_code
_entity_poly.pdbx_strand_id
1 'polypeptide(L)'
;MTRLTHTMSSLLSRADLDEHAAAAFCTGAAGSSAHEPAVFLERFRAARLLSRHEGRETWLGQDEATQQSVVIRVSPTAIHTDKLLKRLEKEIATLQQDKDLSARPEASVLAFGRGPNQVFAVRPFLQGTPLTARLRGGALNLADTFLVARAILESLRVAHERGIQHGAVRPGNVILGVAADPSRVALVNLGYYQNKVFDAAIYQQPLDTAIYLSLEQSGAVAREVGFTSDLYSAGIILFECLTGAPPFQSDDVGTVLLKHVTEPVPDLQTKRSDIPRPLNDLVQRMLRKDSHDRYQSAEAILADLRIIEDAWRGGNSDPDLVIGASDRRRTLTEPVFVGREDELRQLQSELHLLTAGRGSMAIVECESGGGKSRLLEKLTSRALREGIWVLHGQGVNEVGQRPFQVLEDVLRELSDAARANQSFADEISTRLGDARDAIHASLPDVAEAFGWEARASLGPERFGETRSIHAVTTLIEAIGSSQRPVMIILDDCQWADELALKLLVHWNRRWAHADPGRRYLSVVAAFRSEEAAGTDYLRQLHCRTHLRLAPFDAEHVRQLLESMSGPLPDDAIKAVCQLAEGSPFMATAVLRGMVESGALVADRDGWRVEPLAMADLRSSSRAGELLSRRIDLLPAPTLSLLSAGAVLGKEFALDMASVLSRLSAAEAAAALSDGRQRHLVWVRPDGSQCAFVHDRVRATLLDRLGEQERKALHLRAARHIRDQRPDDVYELAYHFHAAGAFDLAHDCALRAAERARAVHSLEIAEQFYRIAEKGVSSSDTTTCYQIAEGLGDVLMLRGQYDEAARLFGRAAMLAEGRYKRAQVQGKLGELAFKRGDMESAALSFETALRLLGRRVPRNIVIVAIWLIWETFVQLWHTLCPTLLLGRIKRPLSKDQQLSLRLFSRLAHAYWFARSKVPVFWIHLRGLNLAERHPPSLELGQACSEHAPGMTLVGLYQRGVAYAERSLAIRKELGDIWGQGQSLHFHGVVLYAASRYEQCIDKCREAVRLLERTGDFWEVHIARYQIAASLYRLGDLAGALEEARRIHASGLELGDEQASGISLDVWARSAPAQLPPPVLQQELSRKRHDAQGIGQVAIAEAVLRIHNERYEEAAAGLEKAIRTFSRAGVWNVYVSPNFTWLATALRRQCEWEGVYTPQRRHGMLRRALRAARRARRAAKRFQNDLPHALREHALVLAMLGKRRRARGEFLKSLRVARKQKA
;
A
#
# COMPACT_ATOMS: atom_id res chain seq x y z
N MET A 1 36.30 -2.51 38.51
CA MET A 1 36.69 -1.11 38.81
C MET A 1 35.52 -0.22 38.37
N THR A 2 34.96 0.77 39.07
CA THR A 2 35.05 1.37 40.44
C THR A 2 34.02 2.54 40.42
N ARG A 3 33.02 2.82 41.27
CA ARG A 3 32.33 2.36 42.53
C ARG A 3 30.88 2.95 42.45
N LEU A 4 29.82 2.60 43.19
CA LEU A 4 29.48 1.55 44.17
C LEU A 4 27.92 1.32 44.20
N THR A 5 27.55 0.08 44.44
CA THR A 5 26.34 -0.53 45.06
C THR A 5 25.31 0.30 45.89
N HIS A 6 24.04 -0.16 45.84
CA HIS A 6 23.00 -0.23 46.90
C HIS A 6 22.67 0.97 47.82
N THR A 7 21.36 1.24 48.00
CA THR A 7 20.64 0.88 49.26
C THR A 7 19.11 0.96 49.12
N MET A 8 18.40 0.29 50.03
CA MET A 8 16.96 0.48 50.32
C MET A 8 16.80 1.21 51.66
N SER A 9 15.58 1.71 51.94
CA SER A 9 14.90 1.71 53.25
C SER A 9 14.40 3.07 53.79
N SER A 10 13.13 3.05 54.22
CA SER A 10 12.53 3.76 55.38
C SER A 10 12.73 5.27 55.60
N LEU A 11 11.61 6.01 55.55
CA LEU A 11 11.03 6.92 56.58
C LEU A 11 9.99 7.80 55.84
N LEU A 12 8.70 7.95 56.19
CA LEU A 12 7.96 8.00 57.47
C LEU A 12 8.32 9.16 58.42
N SER A 13 7.86 10.38 58.08
CA SER A 13 7.14 11.24 59.03
C SER A 13 6.25 12.29 58.35
N ARG A 14 5.28 12.80 59.12
CA ARG A 14 4.47 14.02 58.90
C ARG A 14 5.38 15.23 58.60
N ALA A 15 5.04 16.20 57.74
CA ALA A 15 3.81 16.98 57.56
C ALA A 15 3.70 18.19 58.51
N ASP A 16 4.01 19.35 57.94
CA ASP A 16 3.82 20.77 58.29
C ASP A 16 4.42 21.51 57.05
N LEU A 17 4.05 22.69 56.57
CA LEU A 17 2.92 23.63 56.64
C LEU A 17 3.31 24.76 55.63
N ASP A 18 2.39 25.70 55.35
CA ASP A 18 2.58 26.92 54.54
C ASP A 18 2.96 26.71 53.04
N GLU A 19 2.20 27.19 52.05
CA GLU A 19 1.85 28.57 51.65
C GLU A 19 2.93 29.34 50.87
N HIS A 20 2.46 30.16 49.91
CA HIS A 20 3.21 31.17 49.14
C HIS A 20 4.30 30.70 48.14
N ALA A 21 3.87 30.17 46.98
CA ALA A 21 4.62 30.28 45.72
C ALA A 21 3.70 30.31 44.47
N ALA A 22 3.95 31.28 43.57
CA ALA A 22 3.41 31.43 42.19
C ALA A 22 1.88 31.18 41.97
N ALA A 23 1.04 32.19 41.72
CA ALA A 23 1.24 33.62 41.46
C ALA A 23 2.00 33.99 40.16
N ALA A 24 1.60 33.43 39.01
CA ALA A 24 1.84 34.01 37.68
C ALA A 24 0.79 33.51 36.67
N PHE A 25 0.39 34.37 35.72
CA PHE A 25 -0.67 34.16 34.69
C PHE A 25 -2.10 33.95 35.27
N CYS A 26 -3.14 34.73 34.93
CA CYS A 26 -3.22 35.90 34.04
C CYS A 26 -3.98 37.06 34.70
N THR A 27 -3.51 38.29 34.47
CA THR A 27 -4.29 39.51 34.63
C THR A 27 -5.37 39.60 33.55
N GLY A 28 -6.65 39.72 33.92
CA GLY A 28 -7.76 39.77 32.97
C GLY A 28 -9.07 40.30 33.58
N ALA A 29 -9.24 41.62 33.55
CA ALA A 29 -10.50 42.36 33.68
C ALA A 29 -11.53 41.93 34.77
N ALA A 30 -11.40 42.56 35.94
CA ALA A 30 -12.48 43.16 36.75
C ALA A 30 -13.67 42.33 37.29
N GLY A 31 -14.16 42.72 38.48
CA GLY A 31 -15.57 42.53 38.84
C GLY A 31 -15.90 41.80 40.14
N SER A 32 -15.36 42.23 41.30
CA SER A 32 -16.03 41.94 42.56
C SER A 32 -17.33 42.74 42.65
N SER A 33 -18.46 42.10 42.35
CA SER A 33 -19.80 42.61 42.69
C SER A 33 -20.47 41.59 43.61
N ALA A 34 -21.19 42.07 44.63
CA ALA A 34 -22.07 41.21 45.39
C ALA A 34 -23.21 40.79 44.46
N HIS A 35 -23.33 39.50 44.16
CA HIS A 35 -24.43 39.01 43.34
C HIS A 35 -25.75 39.23 44.06
N GLU A 36 -26.54 40.18 43.55
CA GLU A 36 -27.99 40.16 43.74
C GLU A 36 -28.54 38.79 43.32
N PRO A 37 -29.55 38.24 44.02
CA PRO A 37 -30.03 36.89 43.75
C PRO A 37 -30.65 36.82 42.36
N ALA A 38 -29.94 36.18 41.42
CA ALA A 38 -30.34 36.15 40.01
C ALA A 38 -31.76 35.58 39.85
N VAL A 39 -32.67 36.41 39.32
CA VAL A 39 -34.05 36.02 39.03
C VAL A 39 -34.15 35.60 37.56
N PHE A 40 -34.57 34.36 37.34
CA PHE A 40 -34.75 33.79 36.00
C PHE A 40 -36.23 33.85 35.61
N LEU A 41 -36.52 34.35 34.41
CA LEU A 41 -37.88 34.55 33.87
C LEU A 41 -38.81 35.36 34.80
N GLU A 42 -38.27 36.33 35.54
CA GLU A 42 -39.01 37.18 36.51
C GLU A 42 -39.79 36.38 37.58
N ARG A 43 -39.45 35.09 37.75
CA ARG A 43 -40.22 34.12 38.56
C ARG A 43 -39.36 33.24 39.48
N PHE A 44 -38.16 32.87 39.06
CA PHE A 44 -37.35 31.89 39.79
C PHE A 44 -36.09 32.54 40.36
N ARG A 45 -36.09 32.83 41.67
CA ARG A 45 -34.98 33.49 42.37
C ARG A 45 -33.93 32.47 42.81
N ALA A 46 -32.71 32.58 42.33
CA ALA A 46 -31.59 31.79 42.86
C ALA A 46 -31.26 32.23 44.30
N ALA A 47 -31.13 31.27 45.22
CA ALA A 47 -30.95 31.53 46.66
C ALA A 47 -29.63 30.95 47.22
N ARG A 48 -29.19 29.77 46.75
CA ARG A 48 -27.93 29.14 47.19
C ARG A 48 -27.32 28.28 46.09
N LEU A 49 -26.06 28.52 45.75
CA LEU A 49 -25.31 27.64 44.83
C LEU A 49 -25.16 26.23 45.46
N LEU A 50 -25.52 25.19 44.71
CA LEU A 50 -25.36 23.77 45.10
C LEU A 50 -24.09 23.15 44.50
N SER A 51 -23.73 23.51 43.26
CA SER A 51 -22.48 23.08 42.61
C SER A 51 -22.11 23.97 41.42
N ARG A 52 -20.80 24.10 41.14
CA ARG A 52 -20.25 24.81 39.96
C ARG A 52 -19.12 23.97 39.35
N HIS A 53 -19.24 23.62 38.07
CA HIS A 53 -18.24 22.83 37.31
C HIS A 53 -18.24 23.29 35.85
N GLU A 54 -17.07 23.57 35.25
CA GLU A 54 -16.93 23.93 33.81
C GLU A 54 -17.89 25.03 33.33
N GLY A 55 -18.06 26.09 34.15
CA GLY A 55 -19.00 27.18 33.87
C GLY A 55 -20.49 26.80 33.99
N ARG A 56 -20.84 25.52 34.17
CA ARG A 56 -22.19 25.07 34.52
C ARG A 56 -22.40 25.25 36.02
N GLU A 57 -23.56 25.78 36.39
CA GLU A 57 -23.96 26.02 37.77
C GLU A 57 -25.28 25.32 38.07
N THR A 58 -25.42 24.80 39.29
CA THR A 58 -26.69 24.32 39.83
C THR A 58 -26.99 25.13 41.09
N TRP A 59 -28.09 25.86 41.09
CA TRP A 59 -28.57 26.67 42.21
C TRP A 59 -29.82 26.04 42.81
N LEU A 60 -29.94 26.08 44.13
CA LEU A 60 -31.22 26.04 44.82
C LEU A 60 -31.82 27.43 44.72
N GLY A 61 -33.07 27.51 44.31
CA GLY A 61 -33.85 28.74 44.23
C GLY A 61 -35.27 28.54 44.75
N GLN A 62 -36.08 29.57 44.60
CA GLN A 62 -37.50 29.56 44.92
C GLN A 62 -38.31 30.06 43.72
N ASP A 63 -39.41 29.38 43.42
CA ASP A 63 -40.44 29.88 42.50
C ASP A 63 -41.30 30.90 43.25
N GLU A 64 -41.18 32.18 42.92
CA GLU A 64 -41.88 33.26 43.62
C GLU A 64 -43.41 33.12 43.49
N ALA A 65 -43.91 32.52 42.41
CA ALA A 65 -45.34 32.34 42.14
C ALA A 65 -45.98 31.20 42.95
N THR A 66 -45.21 30.18 43.35
CA THR A 66 -45.71 29.02 44.13
C THR A 66 -45.08 28.88 45.51
N GLN A 67 -44.07 29.71 45.82
CA GLN A 67 -43.18 29.64 46.98
C GLN A 67 -42.41 28.32 47.14
N GLN A 68 -42.48 27.40 46.16
CA GLN A 68 -41.79 26.11 46.21
C GLN A 68 -40.30 26.23 45.92
N SER A 69 -39.50 25.36 46.55
CA SER A 69 -38.07 25.23 46.24
C SER A 69 -37.85 24.60 44.86
N VAL A 70 -36.93 25.19 44.09
CA VAL A 70 -36.59 24.75 42.72
C VAL A 70 -35.08 24.56 42.57
N VAL A 71 -34.69 23.71 41.61
CA VAL A 71 -33.32 23.62 41.11
C VAL A 71 -33.23 24.40 39.82
N ILE A 72 -32.40 25.44 39.80
CA ILE A 72 -32.09 26.24 38.62
C ILE A 72 -30.70 25.81 38.14
N ARG A 73 -30.62 25.14 37.00
CA ARG A 73 -29.35 24.86 36.32
C ARG A 73 -29.08 25.91 35.27
N VAL A 74 -27.84 26.39 35.22
CA VAL A 74 -27.34 27.43 34.31
C VAL A 74 -26.11 26.89 33.59
N SER A 75 -25.91 27.26 32.33
CA SER A 75 -24.74 26.90 31.53
C SER A 75 -24.44 27.98 30.50
N PRO A 76 -23.17 28.21 30.10
CA PRO A 76 -22.85 29.23 29.10
C PRO A 76 -23.43 28.85 27.73
N THR A 77 -23.91 29.80 26.94
CA THR A 77 -24.39 29.50 25.57
C THR A 77 -23.26 28.91 24.71
N ALA A 78 -22.01 29.33 24.94
CA ALA A 78 -20.84 28.93 24.17
C ALA A 78 -20.48 27.43 24.23
N ILE A 79 -20.94 26.67 25.24
CA ILE A 79 -20.70 25.22 25.31
C ILE A 79 -21.75 24.38 24.57
N HIS A 80 -22.73 25.03 23.92
CA HIS A 80 -23.78 24.38 23.15
C HIS A 80 -23.76 24.85 21.70
N THR A 81 -23.80 23.93 20.74
CA THR A 81 -24.02 24.30 19.33
C THR A 81 -25.50 24.60 19.07
N ASP A 82 -25.84 25.45 18.10
CA ASP A 82 -27.26 25.75 17.78
C ASP A 82 -28.07 24.48 17.40
N LYS A 83 -27.41 23.45 16.87
CA LYS A 83 -28.02 22.14 16.59
C LYS A 83 -28.34 21.37 17.89
N LEU A 84 -27.49 21.48 18.90
CA LEU A 84 -27.72 20.92 20.23
C LEU A 84 -28.83 21.70 20.97
N LEU A 85 -28.81 23.04 20.92
CA LEU A 85 -29.85 23.88 21.53
C LEU A 85 -31.24 23.58 20.97
N LYS A 86 -31.41 23.59 19.64
CA LYS A 86 -32.68 23.24 18.99
C LYS A 86 -33.17 21.82 19.31
N ARG A 87 -32.25 20.90 19.60
CA ARG A 87 -32.60 19.54 20.06
C ARG A 87 -33.06 19.53 21.52
N LEU A 88 -32.34 20.21 22.41
CA LEU A 88 -32.71 20.35 23.83
C LEU A 88 -34.05 21.08 23.99
N GLU A 89 -34.29 22.14 23.22
CA GLU A 89 -35.57 22.85 23.14
C GLU A 89 -36.71 21.89 22.76
N LYS A 90 -36.52 21.04 21.74
CA LYS A 90 -37.51 20.03 21.33
C LYS A 90 -37.73 18.95 22.38
N GLU A 91 -36.65 18.41 22.97
CA GLU A 91 -36.76 17.36 24.00
C GLU A 91 -37.45 17.88 25.27
N ILE A 92 -37.14 19.11 25.70
CA ILE A 92 -37.79 19.75 26.85
C ILE A 92 -39.24 20.11 26.54
N ALA A 93 -39.56 20.59 25.33
CA ALA A 93 -40.96 20.80 24.92
C ALA A 93 -41.78 19.49 24.98
N THR A 94 -41.19 18.36 24.59
CA THR A 94 -41.82 17.03 24.75
C THR A 94 -42.03 16.68 26.23
N LEU A 95 -41.04 16.92 27.10
CA LEU A 95 -41.17 16.71 28.56
C LEU A 95 -42.26 17.58 29.21
N GLN A 96 -42.49 18.78 28.68
CA GLN A 96 -43.51 19.72 29.18
C GLN A 96 -44.92 19.44 28.65
N GLN A 97 -45.05 18.86 27.45
CA GLN A 97 -46.34 18.53 26.83
C GLN A 97 -46.87 17.16 27.27
N ASP A 98 -46.00 16.22 27.62
CA ASP A 98 -46.40 14.90 28.11
C ASP A 98 -46.95 14.96 29.54
N LYS A 99 -48.21 14.53 29.73
CA LYS A 99 -48.90 14.61 31.02
C LYS A 99 -48.39 13.61 32.06
N ASP A 100 -47.83 12.47 31.66
CA ASP A 100 -47.33 11.46 32.60
C ASP A 100 -45.95 11.84 33.13
N LEU A 101 -45.09 12.42 32.28
CA LEU A 101 -43.75 12.88 32.66
C LEU A 101 -43.79 14.23 33.39
N SER A 102 -44.58 15.20 32.94
CA SER A 102 -44.70 16.50 33.62
C SER A 102 -45.27 16.38 35.04
N ALA A 103 -46.11 15.37 35.30
CA ALA A 103 -46.66 15.04 36.61
C ALA A 103 -45.67 14.32 37.56
N ARG A 104 -44.51 13.85 37.08
CA ARG A 104 -43.44 13.27 37.90
C ARG A 104 -42.41 14.35 38.27
N PRO A 105 -42.32 14.80 39.54
CA PRO A 105 -41.38 15.86 39.96
C PRO A 105 -39.93 15.67 39.52
N GLU A 106 -39.48 14.42 39.40
CA GLU A 106 -38.16 13.98 38.97
C GLU A 106 -37.86 14.16 37.47
N ALA A 107 -38.89 14.06 36.61
CA ALA A 107 -38.78 14.26 35.17
C ALA A 107 -39.17 15.69 34.74
N SER A 108 -40.06 16.33 35.50
CA SER A 108 -40.67 17.63 35.20
C SER A 108 -39.65 18.76 35.00
N VAL A 109 -39.94 19.65 34.04
CA VAL A 109 -39.17 20.87 33.74
C VAL A 109 -40.13 22.05 33.83
N LEU A 110 -40.06 22.79 34.93
CA LEU A 110 -40.94 23.93 35.23
C LEU A 110 -40.74 25.09 34.25
N ALA A 111 -39.49 25.30 33.81
CA ALA A 111 -39.16 26.24 32.76
C ALA A 111 -37.81 25.91 32.10
N PHE A 112 -37.61 26.38 30.88
CA PHE A 112 -36.34 26.40 30.18
C PHE A 112 -36.23 27.72 29.42
N GLY A 113 -35.01 28.26 29.28
CA GLY A 113 -34.82 29.53 28.60
C GLY A 113 -33.38 29.87 28.27
N ARG A 114 -33.23 30.87 27.41
CA ARG A 114 -31.96 31.41 26.92
C ARG A 114 -31.88 32.89 27.30
N GLY A 115 -30.94 33.23 28.18
CA GLY A 115 -30.46 34.60 28.36
C GLY A 115 -29.38 34.94 27.31
N PRO A 116 -28.81 36.16 27.34
CA PRO A 116 -27.85 36.60 26.33
C PRO A 116 -26.66 35.65 26.15
N ASN A 117 -25.99 35.30 27.26
CA ASN A 117 -24.78 34.47 27.29
C ASN A 117 -24.97 33.12 28.01
N GLN A 118 -26.21 32.76 28.41
CA GLN A 118 -26.48 31.57 29.21
C GLN A 118 -27.79 30.87 28.84
N VAL A 119 -27.83 29.55 29.03
CA VAL A 119 -28.98 28.67 28.86
C VAL A 119 -29.28 28.00 30.20
N PHE A 120 -30.55 28.01 30.61
CA PHE A 120 -30.97 27.53 31.93
C PHE A 120 -32.22 26.65 31.90
N ALA A 121 -32.30 25.72 32.86
CA ALA A 121 -33.46 24.87 33.12
C ALA A 121 -33.85 24.93 34.60
N VAL A 122 -35.15 25.02 34.87
CA VAL A 122 -35.73 25.03 36.21
C VAL A 122 -36.55 23.76 36.44
N ARG A 123 -36.32 23.08 37.56
CA ARG A 123 -37.01 21.84 37.97
C ARG A 123 -37.46 21.92 39.44
N PRO A 124 -38.39 21.08 39.92
CA PRO A 124 -38.69 20.98 41.35
C PRO A 124 -37.44 20.56 42.15
N PHE A 125 -37.27 21.09 43.36
CA PHE A 125 -36.23 20.59 44.27
C PHE A 125 -36.74 19.37 45.06
N LEU A 126 -36.15 18.20 44.78
CA LEU A 126 -36.42 16.99 45.54
C LEU A 126 -35.58 16.99 46.82
N GLN A 127 -36.24 17.05 47.97
CA GLN A 127 -35.61 16.72 49.24
C GLN A 127 -35.30 15.22 49.28
N GLY A 128 -34.07 14.87 49.63
CA GLY A 128 -33.56 13.49 49.66
C GLY A 128 -32.02 13.46 49.65
N THR A 129 -31.44 12.27 49.71
CA THR A 129 -29.98 12.05 49.77
C THR A 129 -29.46 11.51 48.43
N PRO A 130 -28.45 12.13 47.78
CA PRO A 130 -27.83 11.57 46.58
C PRO A 130 -27.18 10.21 46.82
N LEU A 131 -27.27 9.30 45.84
CA LEU A 131 -26.69 7.95 45.95
C LEU A 131 -25.17 7.98 46.15
N THR A 132 -24.45 8.97 45.60
CA THR A 132 -23.02 9.21 45.91
C THR A 132 -22.74 9.40 47.40
N ALA A 133 -23.65 10.00 48.17
CA ALA A 133 -23.47 10.17 49.61
C ALA A 133 -23.74 8.87 50.37
N ARG A 134 -24.67 8.02 49.90
CA ARG A 134 -24.96 6.70 50.47
C ARG A 134 -23.85 5.67 50.20
N LEU A 135 -23.23 5.70 49.02
CA LEU A 135 -22.16 4.78 48.62
C LEU A 135 -20.81 5.07 49.31
N ARG A 136 -20.60 6.28 49.85
CA ARG A 136 -19.49 6.56 50.78
C ARG A 136 -19.53 5.71 52.05
N GLY A 137 -20.70 5.16 52.40
CA GLY A 137 -20.86 4.17 53.47
C GLY A 137 -20.53 2.73 53.07
N GLY A 138 -19.99 2.52 51.86
CA GLY A 138 -19.80 1.20 51.26
C GLY A 138 -21.05 0.68 50.57
N ALA A 139 -21.00 -0.61 50.20
CA ALA A 139 -22.03 -1.29 49.42
C ALA A 139 -23.45 -1.18 50.01
N LEU A 140 -24.44 -1.34 49.14
CA LEU A 140 -25.84 -1.52 49.51
C LEU A 140 -26.10 -2.96 49.95
N ASN A 141 -27.21 -3.19 50.67
CA ASN A 141 -27.77 -4.54 50.77
C ASN A 141 -28.53 -4.89 49.47
N LEU A 142 -28.91 -6.15 49.27
CA LEU A 142 -29.60 -6.56 48.04
C LEU A 142 -30.97 -5.90 47.87
N ALA A 143 -31.74 -5.70 48.95
CA ALA A 143 -33.05 -5.03 48.88
C ALA A 143 -32.93 -3.53 48.51
N ASP A 144 -31.99 -2.80 49.15
CA ASP A 144 -31.60 -1.43 48.76
C ASP A 144 -31.20 -1.39 47.26
N THR A 145 -30.51 -2.43 46.78
CA THR A 145 -30.01 -2.51 45.40
C THR A 145 -31.14 -2.73 44.40
N PHE A 146 -32.05 -3.69 44.65
CA PHE A 146 -33.24 -3.91 43.81
C PHE A 146 -34.12 -2.66 43.76
N LEU A 147 -34.30 -1.96 44.89
CA LEU A 147 -35.02 -0.69 44.99
C LEU A 147 -34.44 0.39 44.05
N VAL A 148 -33.12 0.60 44.11
CA VAL A 148 -32.40 1.58 43.28
C VAL A 148 -32.44 1.17 41.80
N ALA A 149 -32.14 -0.09 41.49
CA ALA A 149 -32.13 -0.60 40.11
C ALA A 149 -33.50 -0.45 39.44
N ARG A 150 -34.58 -0.86 40.12
CA ARG A 150 -35.95 -0.74 39.62
C ARG A 150 -36.35 0.71 39.36
N ALA A 151 -36.00 1.64 40.25
CA ALA A 151 -36.31 3.07 40.08
C ALA A 151 -35.55 3.72 38.91
N ILE A 152 -34.27 3.38 38.72
CA ILE A 152 -33.47 3.85 37.58
C ILE A 152 -34.05 3.31 36.27
N LEU A 153 -34.27 2.00 36.17
CA LEU A 153 -34.72 1.35 34.95
C LEU A 153 -36.16 1.75 34.56
N GLU A 154 -37.08 1.91 35.52
CA GLU A 154 -38.44 2.40 35.27
C GLU A 154 -38.43 3.86 34.79
N SER A 155 -37.52 4.69 35.31
CA SER A 155 -37.32 6.06 34.82
C SER A 155 -36.78 6.10 33.38
N LEU A 156 -35.85 5.20 33.05
CA LEU A 156 -35.32 5.06 31.69
C LEU A 156 -36.37 4.50 30.71
N ARG A 157 -37.13 3.46 31.09
CA ARG A 157 -38.21 2.87 30.28
C ARG A 157 -39.18 3.94 29.77
N VAL A 158 -39.76 4.72 30.67
CA VAL A 158 -40.78 5.72 30.35
C VAL A 158 -40.23 6.84 29.45
N ALA A 159 -38.94 7.17 29.57
CA ALA A 159 -38.26 8.14 28.71
C ALA A 159 -37.91 7.58 27.32
N HIS A 160 -37.35 6.37 27.26
CA HIS A 160 -36.97 5.68 26.02
C HIS A 160 -38.20 5.38 25.15
N GLU A 161 -39.34 5.03 25.75
CA GLU A 161 -40.64 4.89 25.07
C GLU A 161 -41.11 6.17 24.36
N ARG A 162 -40.62 7.33 24.78
CA ARG A 162 -40.93 8.66 24.21
C ARG A 162 -39.80 9.19 23.31
N GLY A 163 -38.79 8.38 23.03
CA GLY A 163 -37.63 8.74 22.22
C GLY A 163 -36.60 9.64 22.94
N ILE A 164 -36.72 9.82 24.26
CA ILE A 164 -35.88 10.74 25.04
C ILE A 164 -34.75 9.95 25.71
N GLN A 165 -33.49 10.28 25.40
CA GLN A 165 -32.32 9.74 26.09
C GLN A 165 -32.04 10.53 27.38
N HIS A 166 -31.54 9.88 28.43
CA HIS A 166 -31.09 10.57 29.63
C HIS A 166 -29.68 11.17 29.48
N GLY A 167 -28.73 10.44 28.90
CA GLY A 167 -27.38 10.95 28.56
C GLY A 167 -26.47 11.33 29.74
N ALA A 168 -26.90 11.09 30.98
CA ALA A 168 -26.14 11.39 32.21
C ALA A 168 -26.58 10.52 33.40
N VAL A 169 -26.72 9.21 33.17
CA VAL A 169 -27.01 8.25 34.24
C VAL A 169 -25.74 8.05 35.08
N ARG A 170 -25.72 8.62 36.29
CA ARG A 170 -24.61 8.52 37.26
C ARG A 170 -25.15 8.66 38.70
N PRO A 171 -24.48 8.16 39.75
CA PRO A 171 -25.04 8.15 41.11
C PRO A 171 -25.37 9.54 41.66
N GLY A 172 -24.68 10.59 41.20
CA GLY A 172 -24.97 11.98 41.57
C GLY A 172 -26.29 12.54 41.03
N ASN A 173 -26.95 11.80 40.12
CA ASN A 173 -28.27 12.10 39.56
C ASN A 173 -29.36 11.12 40.09
N VAL A 174 -29.05 10.28 41.10
CA VAL A 174 -30.02 9.39 41.75
C VAL A 174 -30.25 9.87 43.18
N ILE A 175 -31.49 10.16 43.55
CA ILE A 175 -31.89 10.69 44.87
C ILE A 175 -32.68 9.62 45.63
N LEU A 176 -32.33 9.38 46.89
CA LEU A 176 -32.93 8.43 47.81
C LEU A 176 -33.78 9.16 48.87
N GLY A 177 -34.91 8.58 49.29
CA GLY A 177 -35.79 9.15 50.31
C GLY A 177 -36.52 10.41 49.82
N VAL A 178 -37.17 10.31 48.66
CA VAL A 178 -37.84 11.45 48.01
C VAL A 178 -39.25 11.67 48.57
N ALA A 179 -39.52 12.89 49.06
CA ALA A 179 -40.69 13.21 49.89
C ALA A 179 -40.70 12.41 51.21
N ALA A 180 -41.84 12.37 51.92
CA ALA A 180 -41.93 11.76 53.26
C ALA A 180 -41.88 10.21 53.28
N ASP A 181 -41.41 9.58 52.19
CA ASP A 181 -41.27 8.13 52.04
C ASP A 181 -39.77 7.76 51.92
N PRO A 182 -39.17 7.15 52.96
CA PRO A 182 -37.77 6.71 52.92
C PRO A 182 -37.45 5.71 51.80
N SER A 183 -38.46 5.01 51.26
CA SER A 183 -38.28 3.99 50.21
C SER A 183 -38.33 4.55 48.79
N ARG A 184 -38.71 5.83 48.59
CA ARG A 184 -38.80 6.40 47.24
C ARG A 184 -37.43 6.81 46.70
N VAL A 185 -37.07 6.25 45.55
CA VAL A 185 -35.86 6.59 44.77
C VAL A 185 -36.27 7.26 43.46
N ALA A 186 -35.51 8.26 43.01
CA ALA A 186 -35.76 8.96 41.75
C ALA A 186 -34.47 9.24 40.95
N LEU A 187 -34.54 9.06 39.64
CA LEU A 187 -33.50 9.47 38.68
C LEU A 187 -33.84 10.86 38.13
N VAL A 188 -32.98 11.84 38.37
CA VAL A 188 -33.21 13.26 38.03
C VAL A 188 -32.31 13.76 36.90
N ASN A 189 -32.77 14.83 36.23
CA ASN A 189 -32.07 15.55 35.15
C ASN A 189 -32.15 14.91 33.76
N LEU A 190 -33.19 14.11 33.51
CA LEU A 190 -33.58 13.60 32.20
C LEU A 190 -33.57 14.70 31.12
N GLY A 191 -32.96 14.44 29.97
CA GLY A 191 -32.98 15.33 28.79
C GLY A 191 -32.16 16.64 28.92
N TYR A 192 -31.19 16.73 29.85
CA TYR A 192 -30.38 17.96 30.05
C TYR A 192 -28.88 17.79 29.72
N TYR A 193 -28.42 16.60 29.34
CA TYR A 193 -27.01 16.32 29.03
C TYR A 193 -26.90 15.55 27.71
N GLN A 194 -26.33 16.18 26.70
CA GLN A 194 -25.90 15.52 25.46
C GLN A 194 -24.57 16.14 25.00
N ASN A 195 -23.46 15.68 25.58
CA ASN A 195 -22.13 16.00 25.07
C ASN A 195 -21.86 15.19 23.77
N LYS A 196 -22.25 15.72 22.59
CA LYS A 196 -21.60 15.32 21.33
C LYS A 196 -20.39 16.21 21.08
N VAL A 197 -19.30 15.91 21.78
CA VAL A 197 -17.99 16.57 21.62
C VAL A 197 -17.01 15.54 21.06
N PHE A 198 -16.90 15.49 19.73
CA PHE A 198 -15.87 14.70 19.03
C PHE A 198 -14.55 15.48 19.01
N ASP A 199 -13.86 15.60 20.15
CA ASP A 199 -12.48 16.12 20.20
C ASP A 199 -11.77 15.78 21.53
N ALA A 200 -10.50 16.18 21.64
CA ALA A 200 -9.61 16.02 22.80
C ALA A 200 -10.19 16.55 24.13
N ALA A 201 -11.24 17.38 24.11
CA ALA A 201 -11.98 17.81 25.29
C ALA A 201 -12.67 16.66 26.06
N ILE A 202 -12.75 15.43 25.50
CA ILE A 202 -13.16 14.24 26.26
C ILE A 202 -12.22 13.97 27.45
N TYR A 203 -10.90 14.17 27.29
CA TYR A 203 -9.92 14.06 28.38
C TYR A 203 -10.01 15.19 29.41
N GLN A 204 -10.78 16.24 29.12
CA GLN A 204 -11.04 17.35 30.05
C GLN A 204 -12.30 17.11 30.89
N GLN A 205 -13.07 16.02 30.65
CA GLN A 205 -14.25 15.71 31.45
C GLN A 205 -13.89 15.33 32.89
N PRO A 206 -14.75 15.64 33.88
CA PRO A 206 -14.49 15.27 35.26
C PRO A 206 -14.42 13.74 35.42
N LEU A 207 -13.46 13.28 36.21
CA LEU A 207 -13.24 11.84 36.47
C LEU A 207 -14.49 11.16 37.06
N ASP A 208 -15.28 11.89 37.86
CA ASP A 208 -16.57 11.45 38.43
C ASP A 208 -17.65 11.11 37.38
N THR A 209 -17.42 11.54 36.13
CA THR A 209 -18.33 11.40 35.01
C THR A 209 -17.76 10.39 34.01
N ALA A 210 -16.45 10.44 33.74
CA ALA A 210 -15.75 9.49 32.87
C ALA A 210 -15.99 8.02 33.27
N ILE A 211 -16.03 7.73 34.58
CA ILE A 211 -16.29 6.40 35.17
C ILE A 211 -17.64 5.79 34.74
N TYR A 212 -18.62 6.59 34.31
CA TYR A 212 -19.97 6.14 33.94
C TYR A 212 -20.28 6.25 32.44
N LEU A 213 -19.31 6.66 31.61
CA LEU A 213 -19.51 6.78 30.16
C LEU A 213 -19.46 5.41 29.48
N SER A 214 -20.30 5.22 28.47
CA SER A 214 -20.16 4.10 27.53
C SER A 214 -19.10 4.37 26.46
N LEU A 215 -18.61 3.30 25.82
CA LEU A 215 -17.53 3.37 24.82
C LEU A 215 -17.91 4.24 23.60
N GLU A 216 -19.20 4.23 23.24
CA GLU A 216 -19.74 5.10 22.19
C GLU A 216 -19.90 6.56 22.64
N GLN A 217 -20.10 6.84 23.94
CA GLN A 217 -20.09 8.20 24.49
C GLN A 217 -18.67 8.77 24.64
N SER A 218 -17.67 7.93 24.85
CA SER A 218 -16.26 8.34 24.93
C SER A 218 -15.57 8.46 23.56
N GLY A 219 -16.31 8.30 22.45
CA GLY A 219 -15.78 8.36 21.09
C GLY A 219 -14.82 7.23 20.70
N ALA A 220 -14.56 6.27 21.59
CA ALA A 220 -13.60 5.19 21.39
C ALA A 220 -14.04 4.16 20.34
N VAL A 221 -15.32 4.18 19.97
CA VAL A 221 -15.89 3.41 18.85
C VAL A 221 -16.76 4.35 18.02
N ALA A 222 -16.53 4.41 16.70
CA ALA A 222 -17.28 5.28 15.77
C ALA A 222 -18.73 4.76 15.55
N ARG A 223 -19.61 5.01 16.53
CA ARG A 223 -21.03 4.61 16.53
C ARG A 223 -21.93 5.71 17.09
N GLU A 224 -23.22 5.59 16.84
CA GLU A 224 -24.22 6.52 17.37
C GLU A 224 -24.55 6.21 18.84
N VAL A 225 -24.40 7.21 19.72
CA VAL A 225 -24.88 7.18 21.10
C VAL A 225 -26.40 7.11 21.14
N GLY A 226 -26.96 6.23 21.97
CA GLY A 226 -28.41 6.01 22.08
C GLY A 226 -28.83 5.37 23.41
N PHE A 227 -30.04 4.80 23.45
CA PHE A 227 -30.63 4.29 24.70
C PHE A 227 -29.77 3.21 25.39
N THR A 228 -29.10 2.35 24.63
CA THR A 228 -28.14 1.33 25.11
C THR A 228 -26.94 1.92 25.88
N SER A 229 -26.66 3.21 25.72
CA SER A 229 -25.64 3.93 26.49
C SER A 229 -26.14 4.20 27.92
N ASP A 230 -27.38 4.66 28.08
CA ASP A 230 -27.99 4.87 29.40
C ASP A 230 -28.08 3.55 30.19
N LEU A 231 -28.36 2.43 29.51
CA LEU A 231 -28.42 1.09 30.12
C LEU A 231 -27.03 0.60 30.57
N TYR A 232 -25.98 0.91 29.82
CA TYR A 232 -24.59 0.60 30.22
C TYR A 232 -24.21 1.37 31.48
N SER A 233 -24.46 2.69 31.50
CA SER A 233 -24.22 3.55 32.66
C SER A 233 -25.03 3.10 33.89
N ALA A 234 -26.29 2.66 33.71
CA ALA A 234 -27.09 2.07 34.80
C ALA A 234 -26.47 0.77 35.34
N GLY A 235 -25.83 -0.05 34.48
CA GLY A 235 -25.11 -1.26 34.89
C GLY A 235 -23.88 -0.95 35.75
N ILE A 236 -23.21 0.19 35.50
CA ILE A 236 -22.08 0.65 36.31
C ILE A 236 -22.55 1.04 37.71
N ILE A 237 -23.65 1.79 37.82
CA ILE A 237 -24.28 2.12 39.11
C ILE A 237 -24.70 0.85 39.86
N LEU A 238 -25.27 -0.15 39.15
CA LEU A 238 -25.70 -1.40 39.77
C LEU A 238 -24.52 -2.24 40.30
N PHE A 239 -23.42 -2.30 39.56
CA PHE A 239 -22.17 -2.92 40.01
C PHE A 239 -21.60 -2.22 41.26
N GLU A 240 -21.57 -0.88 41.25
CA GLU A 240 -21.09 -0.05 42.37
C GLU A 240 -21.99 -0.21 43.61
N CYS A 241 -23.31 -0.30 43.44
CA CYS A 241 -24.24 -0.58 44.54
C CYS A 241 -23.95 -1.92 45.21
N LEU A 242 -23.64 -2.96 44.44
CA LEU A 242 -23.38 -4.31 44.96
C LEU A 242 -22.03 -4.44 45.69
N THR A 243 -21.00 -3.70 45.24
CA THR A 243 -19.60 -3.88 45.67
C THR A 243 -18.99 -2.71 46.43
N GLY A 244 -19.60 -1.53 46.37
CA GLY A 244 -19.09 -0.28 46.96
C GLY A 244 -18.06 0.46 46.10
N ALA A 245 -17.76 -0.01 44.89
CA ALA A 245 -16.83 0.65 43.95
C ALA A 245 -17.21 0.35 42.48
N PRO A 246 -16.93 1.26 41.52
CA PRO A 246 -17.19 1.00 40.11
C PRO A 246 -16.32 -0.14 39.54
N PRO A 247 -16.75 -0.82 38.46
CA PRO A 247 -16.01 -1.94 37.86
C PRO A 247 -14.68 -1.51 37.21
N PHE A 248 -14.57 -0.24 36.81
CA PHE A 248 -13.38 0.35 36.19
C PHE A 248 -13.03 1.64 36.93
N GLN A 249 -11.78 1.75 37.40
CA GLN A 249 -11.29 2.93 38.15
C GLN A 249 -9.80 3.16 37.86
N SER A 250 -9.42 4.44 37.84
CA SER A 250 -8.06 4.98 37.83
C SER A 250 -8.12 6.45 38.26
N ASP A 251 -6.99 7.06 38.60
CA ASP A 251 -6.89 8.49 38.93
C ASP A 251 -6.81 9.40 37.68
N ASP A 252 -6.63 8.78 36.50
CA ASP A 252 -6.57 9.45 35.18
C ASP A 252 -7.77 9.06 34.29
N VAL A 253 -8.36 10.08 33.66
CA VAL A 253 -9.48 9.96 32.71
C VAL A 253 -9.12 9.09 31.52
N GLY A 254 -7.93 9.26 30.93
CA GLY A 254 -7.52 8.47 29.76
C GLY A 254 -7.42 6.98 30.08
N THR A 255 -6.87 6.66 31.25
CA THR A 255 -6.77 5.29 31.77
C THR A 255 -8.13 4.70 32.11
N VAL A 256 -9.06 5.45 32.71
CA VAL A 256 -10.45 4.99 32.92
C VAL A 256 -11.10 4.65 31.58
N LEU A 257 -11.03 5.54 30.59
CA LEU A 257 -11.62 5.31 29.27
C LEU A 257 -10.97 4.12 28.54
N LEU A 258 -9.65 3.94 28.67
CA LEU A 258 -8.97 2.75 28.15
C LEU A 258 -9.48 1.46 28.81
N LYS A 259 -9.71 1.45 30.13
CA LYS A 259 -10.28 0.29 30.86
C LYS A 259 -11.72 -0.02 30.41
N HIS A 260 -12.54 1.01 30.13
CA HIS A 260 -13.85 0.80 29.50
C HIS A 260 -13.74 0.06 28.16
N VAL A 261 -12.66 0.25 27.38
CA VAL A 261 -12.41 -0.51 26.15
C VAL A 261 -11.80 -1.91 26.42
N THR A 262 -10.80 -2.02 27.29
CA THR A 262 -9.91 -3.20 27.35
C THR A 262 -10.15 -4.17 28.51
N GLU A 263 -10.54 -3.70 29.70
CA GLU A 263 -10.66 -4.58 30.87
C GLU A 263 -11.99 -5.36 30.86
N PRO A 264 -12.00 -6.66 31.18
CA PRO A 264 -13.24 -7.40 31.39
C PRO A 264 -13.97 -6.88 32.65
N VAL A 265 -15.29 -6.99 32.66
CA VAL A 265 -16.10 -6.66 33.85
C VAL A 265 -15.79 -7.70 34.95
N PRO A 266 -15.36 -7.30 36.16
CA PRO A 266 -15.06 -8.26 37.22
C PRO A 266 -16.29 -9.10 37.59
N ASP A 267 -16.10 -10.37 37.94
CA ASP A 267 -17.19 -11.22 38.42
C ASP A 267 -17.66 -10.78 39.82
N LEU A 268 -18.93 -10.39 39.94
CA LEU A 268 -19.52 -9.93 41.19
C LEU A 268 -19.47 -11.00 42.28
N GLN A 269 -19.60 -12.29 41.93
CA GLN A 269 -19.59 -13.38 42.91
C GLN A 269 -18.20 -13.58 43.53
N THR A 270 -17.12 -13.21 42.83
CA THR A 270 -15.75 -13.17 43.40
C THR A 270 -15.51 -11.97 44.32
N LYS A 271 -16.29 -10.90 44.17
CA LYS A 271 -16.23 -9.72 45.05
C LYS A 271 -17.09 -9.91 46.30
N ARG A 272 -18.23 -10.61 46.18
CA ARG A 272 -19.23 -10.73 47.24
C ARG A 272 -20.12 -11.96 46.98
N SER A 273 -20.03 -12.96 47.85
CA SER A 273 -20.59 -14.30 47.63
C SER A 273 -22.09 -14.46 47.94
N ASP A 274 -22.75 -13.44 48.50
CA ASP A 274 -24.20 -13.41 48.72
C ASP A 274 -24.98 -12.93 47.47
N ILE A 275 -24.29 -12.52 46.40
CA ILE A 275 -24.91 -12.07 45.14
C ILE A 275 -25.42 -13.28 44.33
N PRO A 276 -26.72 -13.34 43.99
CA PRO A 276 -27.28 -14.38 43.09
C PRO A 276 -26.57 -14.43 41.74
N ARG A 277 -26.33 -15.64 41.20
CA ARG A 277 -25.71 -15.81 39.87
C ARG A 277 -26.49 -15.06 38.77
N PRO A 278 -27.84 -15.15 38.70
CA PRO A 278 -28.60 -14.40 37.69
C PRO A 278 -28.48 -12.87 37.81
N LEU A 279 -28.20 -12.32 39.01
CA LEU A 279 -27.97 -10.89 39.19
C LEU A 279 -26.59 -10.46 38.66
N ASN A 280 -25.57 -11.31 38.84
CA ASN A 280 -24.27 -11.13 38.19
C ASN A 280 -24.41 -11.17 36.66
N ASP A 281 -25.08 -12.20 36.13
CA ASP A 281 -25.29 -12.38 34.69
C ASP A 281 -26.07 -11.21 34.05
N LEU A 282 -27.07 -10.66 34.75
CA LEU A 282 -27.80 -9.46 34.34
C LEU A 282 -26.87 -8.24 34.22
N VAL A 283 -26.04 -7.98 35.23
CA VAL A 283 -25.06 -6.86 35.21
C VAL A 283 -24.00 -7.07 34.14
N GLN A 284 -23.51 -8.31 33.98
CA GLN A 284 -22.57 -8.69 32.92
C GLN A 284 -23.15 -8.47 31.51
N ARG A 285 -24.46 -8.73 31.30
CA ARG A 285 -25.14 -8.41 30.03
C ARG A 285 -25.32 -6.89 29.83
N MET A 286 -25.67 -6.14 30.87
CA MET A 286 -25.74 -4.66 30.79
C MET A 286 -24.38 -4.02 30.46
N LEU A 287 -23.27 -4.59 30.96
CA LEU A 287 -21.91 -4.08 30.80
C LEU A 287 -21.14 -4.69 29.61
N ARG A 288 -21.82 -5.38 28.69
CA ARG A 288 -21.23 -5.81 27.42
C ARG A 288 -20.64 -4.63 26.65
N LYS A 289 -19.43 -4.80 26.11
CA LYS A 289 -18.67 -3.72 25.46
C LYS A 289 -19.36 -3.24 24.18
N ASP A 290 -19.77 -4.16 23.30
CA ASP A 290 -20.58 -3.85 22.12
C ASP A 290 -22.02 -3.52 22.53
N SER A 291 -22.57 -2.42 22.02
CA SER A 291 -23.95 -1.96 22.28
C SER A 291 -25.04 -2.94 21.85
N HIS A 292 -24.77 -3.85 20.89
CA HIS A 292 -25.74 -4.83 20.39
C HIS A 292 -25.78 -6.12 21.23
N ASP A 293 -24.72 -6.40 21.99
CA ASP A 293 -24.63 -7.51 22.94
C ASP A 293 -25.34 -7.17 24.28
N ARG A 294 -25.57 -5.88 24.54
CA ARG A 294 -26.35 -5.39 25.69
C ARG A 294 -27.84 -5.65 25.49
N TYR A 295 -28.61 -5.48 26.56
CA TYR A 295 -30.06 -5.30 26.44
C TYR A 295 -30.40 -4.11 25.53
N GLN A 296 -31.41 -4.26 24.69
CA GLN A 296 -31.88 -3.21 23.78
C GLN A 296 -33.01 -2.36 24.38
N SER A 297 -33.59 -2.79 25.50
CA SER A 297 -34.67 -2.07 26.19
C SER A 297 -34.53 -2.12 27.72
N ALA A 298 -34.97 -1.05 28.40
CA ALA A 298 -35.05 -1.04 29.87
C ALA A 298 -36.12 -2.00 30.41
N GLU A 299 -37.19 -2.25 29.63
CA GLU A 299 -38.29 -3.15 30.00
C GLU A 299 -37.83 -4.62 30.08
N ALA A 300 -36.96 -5.08 29.19
CA ALA A 300 -36.37 -6.42 29.28
C ALA A 300 -35.53 -6.60 30.56
N ILE A 301 -34.76 -5.58 30.95
CA ILE A 301 -34.01 -5.60 32.22
C ILE A 301 -34.97 -5.61 33.42
N LEU A 302 -36.06 -4.84 33.37
CA LEU A 302 -37.08 -4.82 34.42
C LEU A 302 -37.81 -6.16 34.56
N ALA A 303 -38.12 -6.84 33.45
CA ALA A 303 -38.74 -8.16 33.47
C ALA A 303 -37.86 -9.18 34.21
N ASP A 304 -36.58 -9.24 33.83
CA ASP A 304 -35.63 -10.18 34.40
C ASP A 304 -35.28 -9.83 35.85
N LEU A 305 -35.08 -8.55 36.16
CA LEU A 305 -34.81 -8.06 37.52
C LEU A 305 -35.95 -8.40 38.49
N ARG A 306 -37.22 -8.34 38.06
CA ARG A 306 -38.38 -8.75 38.87
C ARG A 306 -38.32 -10.24 39.22
N ILE A 307 -38.04 -11.11 38.23
CA ILE A 307 -37.93 -12.56 38.45
C ILE A 307 -36.80 -12.87 39.45
N ILE A 308 -35.67 -12.16 39.36
CA ILE A 308 -34.53 -12.31 40.27
C ILE A 308 -34.87 -11.80 41.68
N GLU A 309 -35.54 -10.65 41.80
CA GLU A 309 -35.97 -10.08 43.08
C GLU A 309 -36.98 -10.99 43.80
N ASP A 310 -37.98 -11.53 43.08
CA ASP A 310 -39.00 -12.41 43.64
C ASP A 310 -38.43 -13.79 44.02
N ALA A 311 -37.55 -14.37 43.21
CA ALA A 311 -36.86 -15.62 43.54
C ALA A 311 -35.98 -15.46 44.80
N TRP A 312 -35.21 -14.37 44.89
CA TRP A 312 -34.37 -14.06 46.04
C TRP A 312 -35.20 -13.86 47.32
N ARG A 313 -36.32 -13.12 47.23
CA ARG A 313 -37.30 -12.97 48.34
C ARG A 313 -37.91 -14.31 48.76
N GLY A 314 -38.12 -15.23 47.82
CA GLY A 314 -38.56 -16.61 48.06
C GLY A 314 -37.47 -17.54 48.62
N GLY A 315 -36.25 -17.04 48.86
CA GLY A 315 -35.13 -17.82 49.38
C GLY A 315 -34.35 -18.61 48.33
N ASN A 316 -34.66 -18.46 47.03
CA ASN A 316 -33.90 -19.07 45.94
C ASN A 316 -32.85 -18.09 45.40
N SER A 317 -31.58 -18.34 45.70
CA SER A 317 -30.44 -17.55 45.21
C SER A 317 -29.96 -17.93 43.79
N ASP A 318 -30.54 -18.95 43.16
CA ASP A 318 -30.16 -19.39 41.81
C ASP A 318 -31.35 -19.98 41.02
N PRO A 319 -32.34 -19.16 40.62
CA PRO A 319 -33.40 -19.59 39.72
C PRO A 319 -32.90 -19.89 38.30
N ASP A 320 -33.48 -20.91 37.66
CA ASP A 320 -33.30 -21.18 36.22
C ASP A 320 -33.94 -20.08 35.36
N LEU A 321 -33.17 -19.01 35.11
CA LEU A 321 -33.56 -17.85 34.31
C LEU A 321 -32.57 -17.64 33.15
N VAL A 322 -33.08 -17.64 31.91
CA VAL A 322 -32.29 -17.28 30.73
C VAL A 322 -32.28 -15.76 30.57
N ILE A 323 -31.20 -15.14 31.04
CA ILE A 323 -30.97 -13.69 31.08
C ILE A 323 -31.12 -13.03 29.70
N GLY A 324 -32.15 -12.21 29.58
CA GLY A 324 -32.59 -11.40 28.45
C GLY A 324 -33.23 -12.19 27.31
N ALA A 325 -33.94 -13.27 27.62
CA ALA A 325 -34.90 -13.92 26.72
C ALA A 325 -36.17 -13.08 26.46
N SER A 326 -36.41 -12.07 27.30
CA SER A 326 -37.51 -11.09 27.24
C SER A 326 -37.30 -9.97 26.19
N ASP A 327 -36.08 -9.78 25.70
CA ASP A 327 -35.63 -8.60 24.94
C ASP A 327 -36.01 -8.64 23.44
N ARG A 328 -37.30 -8.45 23.15
CA ARG A 328 -37.83 -8.40 21.77
C ARG A 328 -37.62 -7.01 21.14
N ARG A 329 -36.88 -6.95 20.02
CA ARG A 329 -36.60 -5.70 19.30
C ARG A 329 -37.81 -5.28 18.45
N ARG A 330 -38.05 -3.96 18.37
CA ARG A 330 -39.09 -3.33 17.52
C ARG A 330 -38.52 -2.34 16.49
N THR A 331 -37.20 -2.33 16.35
CA THR A 331 -36.43 -1.47 15.42
C THR A 331 -35.27 -2.27 14.86
N LEU A 332 -34.83 -1.97 13.64
CA LEU A 332 -33.65 -2.59 13.04
C LEU A 332 -32.38 -1.96 13.61
N THR A 333 -31.45 -2.79 14.07
CA THR A 333 -30.07 -2.37 14.41
C THR A 333 -29.13 -2.57 13.22
N GLU A 334 -27.86 -2.20 13.38
CA GLU A 334 -26.83 -2.64 12.45
C GLU A 334 -26.62 -4.17 12.55
N PRO A 335 -26.23 -4.85 11.45
CA PRO A 335 -25.95 -6.28 11.45
C PRO A 335 -24.67 -6.60 12.21
N VAL A 336 -24.70 -7.73 12.94
CA VAL A 336 -23.54 -8.30 13.60
C VAL A 336 -22.65 -9.01 12.55
N PHE A 337 -21.40 -9.28 12.90
CA PHE A 337 -20.51 -10.13 12.09
C PHE A 337 -20.93 -11.59 12.26
N VAL A 338 -21.24 -12.25 11.14
CA VAL A 338 -21.86 -13.59 11.05
C VAL A 338 -21.27 -14.29 9.83
N GLY A 339 -21.12 -15.62 9.87
CA GLY A 339 -20.87 -16.48 8.70
C GLY A 339 -19.52 -16.25 8.01
N ARG A 340 -18.52 -15.77 8.76
CA ARG A 340 -17.15 -15.46 8.29
C ARG A 340 -16.08 -15.78 9.35
N GLU A 341 -16.45 -16.56 10.36
CA GLU A 341 -15.60 -16.95 11.48
C GLU A 341 -14.40 -17.79 11.02
N ASP A 342 -14.55 -18.58 9.96
CA ASP A 342 -13.53 -19.50 9.46
C ASP A 342 -12.49 -18.78 8.60
N GLU A 343 -12.91 -17.87 7.73
CA GLU A 343 -12.02 -16.98 6.99
C GLU A 343 -11.28 -16.02 7.92
N LEU A 344 -11.95 -15.51 8.96
CA LEU A 344 -11.31 -14.67 9.98
C LEU A 344 -10.33 -15.46 10.86
N ARG A 345 -10.61 -16.73 11.18
CA ARG A 345 -9.65 -17.63 11.86
C ARG A 345 -8.42 -17.91 10.98
N GLN A 346 -8.59 -18.04 9.66
CA GLN A 346 -7.47 -18.21 8.73
C GLN A 346 -6.60 -16.94 8.67
N LEU A 347 -7.19 -15.75 8.54
CA LEU A 347 -6.44 -14.48 8.56
C LEU A 347 -5.75 -14.22 9.90
N GLN A 348 -6.33 -14.61 11.04
CA GLN A 348 -5.63 -14.58 12.34
C GLN A 348 -4.37 -15.44 12.39
N SER A 349 -4.32 -16.56 11.66
CA SER A 349 -3.12 -17.40 11.64
C SER A 349 -1.92 -16.66 11.03
N GLU A 350 -2.16 -15.69 10.15
CA GLU A 350 -1.13 -14.81 9.60
C GLU A 350 -0.67 -13.73 10.60
N LEU A 351 -1.53 -13.28 11.54
CA LEU A 351 -1.14 -12.36 12.63
C LEU A 351 -0.17 -13.02 13.61
N HIS A 352 -0.45 -14.27 14.01
CA HIS A 352 0.45 -15.06 14.85
C HIS A 352 1.79 -15.38 14.16
N LEU A 353 1.81 -15.45 12.82
CA LEU A 353 3.04 -15.61 12.04
C LEU A 353 3.82 -14.29 11.94
N LEU A 354 3.13 -13.18 11.70
CA LEU A 354 3.68 -11.83 11.67
C LEU A 354 4.42 -11.47 12.97
N THR A 355 3.81 -11.72 14.14
CA THR A 355 4.44 -11.49 15.45
C THR A 355 5.61 -12.45 15.72
N ALA A 356 5.57 -13.68 15.19
CA ALA A 356 6.70 -14.61 15.19
C ALA A 356 7.82 -14.26 14.18
N GLY A 357 7.72 -13.14 13.45
CA GLY A 357 8.69 -12.73 12.43
C GLY A 357 8.60 -13.55 11.15
N ARG A 358 7.41 -14.01 10.76
CA ARG A 358 7.12 -14.77 9.53
C ARG A 358 6.03 -14.08 8.69
N GLY A 359 6.22 -12.79 8.46
CA GLY A 359 5.37 -11.96 7.62
C GLY A 359 5.08 -12.57 6.24
N SER A 360 3.86 -12.38 5.76
CA SER A 360 3.23 -13.15 4.68
C SER A 360 2.28 -12.31 3.82
N MET A 361 1.95 -12.80 2.62
CA MET A 361 0.91 -12.21 1.78
C MET A 361 -0.33 -13.12 1.82
N ALA A 362 -1.50 -12.50 2.02
CA ALA A 362 -2.81 -13.12 1.98
C ALA A 362 -3.73 -12.36 1.00
N ILE A 363 -4.67 -13.09 0.40
CA ILE A 363 -5.59 -12.58 -0.62
C ILE A 363 -7.03 -12.85 -0.22
N VAL A 364 -7.90 -11.85 -0.40
CA VAL A 364 -9.35 -11.95 -0.16
C VAL A 364 -10.11 -11.57 -1.44
N GLU A 365 -10.58 -12.58 -2.16
CA GLU A 365 -11.39 -12.44 -3.38
C GLU A 365 -12.87 -12.62 -3.02
N CYS A 366 -13.72 -11.67 -3.42
CA CYS A 366 -15.12 -11.62 -2.97
C CYS A 366 -16.01 -10.88 -3.99
N GLU A 367 -17.25 -11.34 -4.19
CA GLU A 367 -18.22 -10.60 -4.99
C GLU A 367 -18.70 -9.32 -4.28
N SER A 368 -19.12 -8.31 -5.07
CA SER A 368 -19.63 -7.03 -4.58
C SER A 368 -20.77 -7.22 -3.57
N GLY A 369 -20.52 -6.77 -2.33
CA GLY A 369 -21.45 -6.90 -1.20
C GLY A 369 -21.25 -8.14 -0.30
N GLY A 370 -20.38 -9.09 -0.67
CA GLY A 370 -20.15 -10.39 0.01
C GLY A 370 -19.54 -10.36 1.42
N GLY A 371 -19.42 -9.19 2.06
CA GLY A 371 -18.93 -9.02 3.44
C GLY A 371 -17.44 -8.64 3.58
N LYS A 372 -16.69 -8.50 2.48
CA LYS A 372 -15.24 -8.19 2.43
C LYS A 372 -14.77 -7.15 3.47
N SER A 373 -15.31 -5.94 3.43
CA SER A 373 -14.81 -4.86 4.31
C SER A 373 -15.13 -5.09 5.79
N ARG A 374 -16.23 -5.79 6.13
CA ARG A 374 -16.50 -6.24 7.53
C ARG A 374 -15.49 -7.29 8.03
N LEU A 375 -15.02 -8.17 7.15
CA LEU A 375 -13.95 -9.12 7.47
C LEU A 375 -12.63 -8.39 7.75
N LEU A 376 -12.29 -7.38 6.95
CA LEU A 376 -11.11 -6.54 7.14
C LEU A 376 -11.20 -5.68 8.42
N GLU A 377 -12.34 -5.04 8.70
CA GLU A 377 -12.61 -4.33 9.97
C GLU A 377 -12.34 -5.21 11.19
N LYS A 378 -12.84 -6.46 11.18
CA LYS A 378 -12.64 -7.41 12.27
C LYS A 378 -11.19 -7.93 12.35
N LEU A 379 -10.45 -7.98 11.24
CA LEU A 379 -9.03 -8.29 11.24
C LEU A 379 -8.20 -7.14 11.83
N THR A 380 -8.43 -5.89 11.41
CA THR A 380 -7.82 -4.69 12.02
C THR A 380 -8.07 -4.64 13.52
N SER A 381 -9.32 -4.88 13.94
CA SER A 381 -9.72 -4.95 15.36
C SER A 381 -9.04 -6.08 16.15
N ARG A 382 -8.51 -7.12 15.50
CA ARG A 382 -7.72 -8.19 16.12
C ARG A 382 -6.24 -7.81 16.18
N ALA A 383 -5.67 -7.39 15.04
CA ALA A 383 -4.29 -6.95 14.94
C ALA A 383 -3.92 -5.80 15.89
N LEU A 384 -4.76 -4.78 16.03
CA LEU A 384 -4.53 -3.68 16.97
C LEU A 384 -4.49 -4.14 18.45
N ARG A 385 -5.25 -5.18 18.81
CA ARG A 385 -5.21 -5.77 20.17
C ARG A 385 -3.99 -6.66 20.40
N GLU A 386 -3.34 -7.11 19.33
CA GLU A 386 -2.05 -7.82 19.36
C GLU A 386 -0.85 -6.85 19.25
N GLY A 387 -1.08 -5.53 19.28
CA GLY A 387 -0.03 -4.50 19.22
C GLY A 387 0.58 -4.29 17.82
N ILE A 388 -0.07 -4.82 16.79
CA ILE A 388 0.38 -4.72 15.39
C ILE A 388 -0.05 -3.35 14.83
N TRP A 389 0.87 -2.63 14.19
CA TRP A 389 0.55 -1.40 13.49
C TRP A 389 -0.19 -1.74 12.18
N VAL A 390 -1.44 -1.31 12.05
CA VAL A 390 -2.25 -1.56 10.85
C VAL A 390 -2.26 -0.31 9.97
N LEU A 391 -1.75 -0.43 8.75
CA LEU A 391 -1.83 0.60 7.72
C LEU A 391 -2.94 0.21 6.73
N HIS A 392 -3.78 1.16 6.35
CA HIS A 392 -4.84 0.96 5.37
C HIS A 392 -4.53 1.69 4.06
N GLY A 393 -4.82 1.03 2.94
CA GLY A 393 -4.87 1.62 1.61
C GLY A 393 -6.10 1.10 0.86
N GLN A 394 -6.62 1.88 -0.08
CA GLN A 394 -7.78 1.49 -0.87
C GLN A 394 -7.58 1.87 -2.33
N GLY A 395 -7.82 0.92 -3.24
CA GLY A 395 -7.98 1.22 -4.66
C GLY A 395 -9.31 1.96 -4.86
N VAL A 396 -9.30 3.05 -5.63
CA VAL A 396 -10.50 3.86 -5.87
C VAL A 396 -10.73 4.01 -7.37
N ASN A 397 -11.98 3.77 -7.80
CA ASN A 397 -12.43 4.01 -9.17
C ASN A 397 -12.72 5.52 -9.37
N GLU A 398 -11.63 6.30 -9.35
CA GLU A 398 -11.66 7.73 -9.12
C GLU A 398 -11.37 8.59 -10.36
N VAL A 399 -11.55 9.89 -10.19
CA VAL A 399 -11.38 10.92 -11.21
C VAL A 399 -9.90 11.33 -11.28
N GLY A 400 -9.22 10.90 -12.34
CA GLY A 400 -7.83 11.29 -12.59
C GLY A 400 -6.81 10.49 -11.77
N GLN A 401 -6.69 9.19 -12.07
CA GLN A 401 -5.82 8.24 -11.38
C GLN A 401 -4.38 8.74 -11.16
N ARG A 402 -3.82 8.39 -9.99
CA ARG A 402 -2.48 8.79 -9.54
C ARG A 402 -1.53 7.57 -9.44
N PRO A 403 -0.20 7.76 -9.58
CA PRO A 403 0.77 6.68 -9.37
C PRO A 403 0.72 6.14 -7.94
N PHE A 404 0.72 4.82 -7.76
CA PHE A 404 0.64 4.18 -6.44
C PHE A 404 -0.59 4.57 -5.60
N GLN A 405 -1.71 4.97 -6.20
CA GLN A 405 -2.88 5.52 -5.48
C GLN A 405 -3.43 4.58 -4.39
N VAL A 406 -3.40 3.26 -4.61
CA VAL A 406 -3.78 2.25 -3.59
C VAL A 406 -2.92 2.27 -2.31
N LEU A 407 -1.77 2.98 -2.34
CA LEU A 407 -0.86 3.21 -1.21
C LEU A 407 -0.89 4.66 -0.69
N GLU A 408 -1.71 5.57 -1.23
CA GLU A 408 -1.68 7.01 -0.89
C GLU A 408 -1.90 7.24 0.62
N ASP A 409 -2.90 6.57 1.22
CA ASP A 409 -3.14 6.59 2.67
C ASP A 409 -1.99 5.96 3.49
N VAL A 410 -1.43 4.84 3.02
CA VAL A 410 -0.31 4.11 3.64
C VAL A 410 0.95 4.99 3.69
N LEU A 411 1.22 5.71 2.60
CA LEU A 411 2.36 6.61 2.46
C LEU A 411 2.18 7.92 3.23
N ARG A 412 0.93 8.41 3.36
CA ARG A 412 0.59 9.56 4.22
C ARG A 412 0.82 9.23 5.69
N GLU A 413 0.28 8.13 6.20
CA GLU A 413 0.48 7.73 7.60
C GLU A 413 1.96 7.45 7.92
N LEU A 414 2.70 6.86 6.97
CA LEU A 414 4.15 6.69 7.08
C LEU A 414 4.91 8.03 7.16
N SER A 415 4.51 9.01 6.35
CA SER A 415 5.09 10.36 6.32
C SER A 415 4.80 11.13 7.61
N ASP A 416 3.58 11.02 8.14
CA ASP A 416 3.20 11.67 9.39
C ASP A 416 3.87 11.00 10.61
N ALA A 417 4.06 9.68 10.58
CA ALA A 417 4.87 8.96 11.57
C ALA A 417 6.36 9.36 11.53
N ALA A 418 6.91 9.71 10.36
CA ALA A 418 8.27 10.24 10.22
C ALA A 418 8.39 11.67 10.78
N ARG A 419 7.48 12.57 10.38
CA ARG A 419 7.38 13.95 10.91
C ARG A 419 7.23 13.98 12.43
N ALA A 420 6.48 13.04 13.00
CA ALA A 420 6.27 12.95 14.45
C ALA A 420 7.43 12.31 15.22
N ASN A 421 8.34 11.57 14.56
CA ASN A 421 9.43 10.85 15.24
C ASN A 421 10.70 10.72 14.38
N GLN A 422 11.66 11.61 14.63
CA GLN A 422 12.97 11.59 13.97
C GLN A 422 13.71 10.26 14.11
N SER A 423 13.63 9.58 15.27
CA SER A 423 14.35 8.30 15.46
C SER A 423 13.82 7.18 14.58
N PHE A 424 12.52 7.21 14.26
CA PHE A 424 11.90 6.33 13.27
C PHE A 424 12.32 6.73 11.85
N ALA A 425 12.33 8.03 11.53
CA ALA A 425 12.84 8.51 10.24
C ALA A 425 14.30 8.09 9.99
N ASP A 426 15.16 8.17 11.00
CA ASP A 426 16.58 7.78 10.96
C ASP A 426 16.76 6.25 10.82
N GLU A 427 15.95 5.44 11.52
CA GLU A 427 15.96 3.98 11.41
C GLU A 427 15.59 3.53 9.99
N ILE A 428 14.48 4.05 9.46
CA ILE A 428 14.00 3.75 8.09
C ILE A 428 15.02 4.24 7.05
N SER A 429 15.59 5.44 7.23
CA SER A 429 16.65 5.98 6.38
C SER A 429 17.89 5.08 6.33
N THR A 430 18.25 4.49 7.48
CA THR A 430 19.38 3.56 7.61
C THR A 430 19.10 2.23 6.92
N ARG A 431 17.87 1.69 7.07
CA ARG A 431 17.42 0.44 6.42
C ARG A 431 17.34 0.56 4.89
N LEU A 432 16.84 1.69 4.38
CA LEU A 432 16.78 2.01 2.95
C LEU A 432 18.18 2.19 2.32
N GLY A 433 19.12 2.77 3.07
CA GLY A 433 20.49 3.02 2.61
C GLY A 433 20.53 3.91 1.37
N ASP A 434 20.77 3.28 0.22
CA ASP A 434 20.86 3.92 -1.11
C ASP A 434 19.52 3.98 -1.86
N ALA A 435 18.48 3.26 -1.43
CA ALA A 435 17.16 3.27 -2.09
C ALA A 435 16.41 4.61 -1.93
N ARG A 436 16.80 5.45 -0.96
CA ARG A 436 16.25 6.80 -0.73
C ARG A 436 16.31 7.69 -1.97
N ASP A 437 17.42 7.64 -2.71
CA ASP A 437 17.58 8.41 -3.94
C ASP A 437 16.45 8.11 -4.96
N ALA A 438 15.99 6.84 -5.00
CA ALA A 438 14.94 6.37 -5.90
C ALA A 438 13.52 6.62 -5.36
N ILE A 439 13.34 6.65 -4.03
CA ILE A 439 12.10 7.16 -3.42
C ILE A 439 11.93 8.64 -3.76
N HIS A 440 12.95 9.47 -3.60
CA HIS A 440 12.86 10.90 -3.97
C HIS A 440 12.49 11.11 -5.45
N ALA A 441 12.90 10.20 -6.34
CA ALA A 441 12.55 10.27 -7.76
C ALA A 441 11.11 9.82 -8.10
N SER A 442 10.40 9.12 -7.19
CA SER A 442 9.10 8.48 -7.46
C SER A 442 7.98 8.88 -6.50
N LEU A 443 8.31 9.24 -5.26
CA LEU A 443 7.44 9.69 -4.18
C LEU A 443 8.11 10.90 -3.47
N PRO A 444 8.16 12.09 -4.11
CA PRO A 444 8.88 13.25 -3.56
C PRO A 444 8.33 13.68 -2.19
N ASP A 445 7.02 13.67 -2.01
CA ASP A 445 6.34 14.09 -0.77
C ASP A 445 6.73 13.23 0.44
N VAL A 446 7.06 11.96 0.21
CA VAL A 446 7.61 11.04 1.22
C VAL A 446 9.08 11.38 1.50
N ALA A 447 9.88 11.65 0.47
CA ALA A 447 11.27 12.06 0.67
C ALA A 447 11.38 13.40 1.44
N GLU A 448 10.47 14.34 1.19
CA GLU A 448 10.36 15.58 1.97
C GLU A 448 9.99 15.31 3.44
N ALA A 449 9.00 14.44 3.69
CA ALA A 449 8.59 14.08 5.06
C ALA A 449 9.68 13.40 5.90
N PHE A 450 10.64 12.72 5.25
CA PHE A 450 11.83 12.13 5.88
C PHE A 450 13.09 13.01 5.78
N GLY A 451 13.01 14.22 5.21
CA GLY A 451 14.12 15.16 5.10
C GLY A 451 15.26 14.72 4.18
N TRP A 452 14.98 13.94 3.13
CA TRP A 452 15.99 13.46 2.18
C TRP A 452 16.28 14.46 1.07
N GLU A 453 17.56 14.77 0.85
CA GLU A 453 17.99 15.68 -0.22
C GLU A 453 17.90 15.05 -1.62
N ALA A 454 17.49 15.87 -2.61
CA ALA A 454 17.48 15.51 -4.01
C ALA A 454 18.90 15.22 -4.54
N ARG A 455 19.16 13.98 -4.97
CA ARG A 455 20.38 13.62 -5.71
C ARG A 455 20.15 13.62 -7.22
N ALA A 456 21.26 13.75 -7.95
CA ALA A 456 21.25 13.79 -9.41
C ALA A 456 20.68 12.50 -10.03
N SER A 457 20.26 12.59 -11.30
CA SER A 457 19.59 11.51 -12.05
C SER A 457 20.26 10.14 -11.87
N LEU A 458 19.49 9.16 -11.40
CA LEU A 458 19.88 7.75 -11.20
C LEU A 458 20.06 6.96 -12.52
N GLY A 459 20.32 7.65 -13.63
CA GLY A 459 20.50 7.03 -14.95
C GLY A 459 19.21 6.85 -15.74
N PRO A 460 19.22 5.95 -16.75
CA PRO A 460 18.21 5.91 -17.80
C PRO A 460 16.75 5.77 -17.31
N GLU A 461 15.86 6.48 -17.98
CA GLU A 461 14.39 6.42 -17.80
C GLU A 461 13.84 4.99 -18.00
N ARG A 462 14.42 4.22 -18.92
CA ARG A 462 14.01 2.83 -19.24
C ARG A 462 14.07 1.84 -18.07
N PHE A 463 14.70 2.22 -16.96
CA PHE A 463 14.76 1.44 -15.70
C PHE A 463 14.03 2.10 -14.55
N GLY A 464 13.37 3.23 -14.81
CA GLY A 464 12.67 4.03 -13.82
C GLY A 464 11.54 3.26 -13.13
N GLU A 465 10.75 2.53 -13.90
CA GLU A 465 9.68 1.65 -13.40
C GLU A 465 10.24 0.62 -12.40
N THR A 466 11.28 -0.12 -12.80
CA THR A 466 11.95 -1.14 -11.98
C THR A 466 12.63 -0.55 -10.74
N ARG A 467 13.27 0.62 -10.85
CA ARG A 467 13.81 1.37 -9.69
C ARG A 467 12.70 1.71 -8.70
N SER A 468 11.59 2.27 -9.17
CA SER A 468 10.48 2.73 -8.33
C SER A 468 9.85 1.55 -7.59
N ILE A 469 9.54 0.47 -8.31
CA ILE A 469 9.03 -0.78 -7.72
C ILE A 469 9.99 -1.31 -6.64
N HIS A 470 11.29 -1.42 -6.94
CA HIS A 470 12.28 -1.95 -5.99
C HIS A 470 12.48 -1.04 -4.77
N ALA A 471 12.52 0.27 -4.98
CA ALA A 471 12.69 1.26 -3.92
C ALA A 471 11.48 1.28 -3.00
N VAL A 472 10.26 1.36 -3.53
CA VAL A 472 9.02 1.37 -2.74
C VAL A 472 8.81 0.02 -2.04
N THR A 473 9.14 -1.11 -2.67
CA THR A 473 9.17 -2.42 -1.98
C THR A 473 10.13 -2.39 -0.77
N THR A 474 11.32 -1.81 -0.94
CA THR A 474 12.32 -1.69 0.14
C THR A 474 11.91 -0.70 1.23
N LEU A 475 11.24 0.40 0.87
CA LEU A 475 10.63 1.36 1.81
C LEU A 475 9.62 0.66 2.71
N ILE A 476 8.68 -0.07 2.11
CA ILE A 476 7.59 -0.67 2.88
C ILE A 476 8.11 -1.86 3.72
N GLU A 477 9.03 -2.69 3.19
CA GLU A 477 9.73 -3.70 3.98
C GLU A 477 10.53 -3.13 5.16
N ALA A 478 11.08 -1.91 5.03
CA ALA A 478 11.82 -1.27 6.10
C ALA A 478 10.94 -0.88 7.31
N ILE A 479 9.63 -0.71 7.14
CA ILE A 479 8.71 -0.25 8.21
C ILE A 479 8.58 -1.31 9.34
N GLY A 480 8.55 -2.59 8.99
CA GLY A 480 8.32 -3.68 9.95
C GLY A 480 9.53 -3.94 10.86
N SER A 481 9.33 -3.97 12.18
CA SER A 481 10.38 -4.32 13.15
C SER A 481 9.89 -5.32 14.20
N SER A 482 10.81 -5.93 14.94
CA SER A 482 10.46 -6.84 16.05
C SER A 482 9.80 -6.14 17.24
N GLN A 483 9.84 -4.80 17.28
CA GLN A 483 9.16 -3.97 18.29
C GLN A 483 7.84 -3.39 17.75
N ARG A 484 7.70 -3.29 16.42
CA ARG A 484 6.53 -2.77 15.74
C ARG A 484 6.26 -3.62 14.48
N PRO A 485 5.59 -4.79 14.62
CA PRO A 485 5.12 -5.55 13.47
C PRO A 485 4.05 -4.76 12.72
N VAL A 486 4.03 -4.88 11.39
CA VAL A 486 3.12 -4.10 10.54
C VAL A 486 2.20 -5.04 9.74
N MET A 487 0.93 -4.68 9.63
CA MET A 487 0.00 -5.29 8.67
C MET A 487 -0.51 -4.20 7.74
N ILE A 488 -0.43 -4.42 6.44
CA ILE A 488 -0.99 -3.52 5.42
C ILE A 488 -2.23 -4.18 4.84
N ILE A 489 -3.38 -3.53 4.96
CA ILE A 489 -4.62 -3.93 4.30
C ILE A 489 -4.83 -3.04 3.09
N LEU A 490 -4.84 -3.66 1.90
CA LEU A 490 -5.18 -3.01 0.64
C LEU A 490 -6.58 -3.51 0.22
N ASP A 491 -7.59 -2.65 0.30
CA ASP A 491 -8.94 -2.99 -0.19
C ASP A 491 -9.16 -2.47 -1.63
N ASP A 492 -10.13 -3.05 -2.33
CA ASP A 492 -10.53 -2.74 -3.71
C ASP A 492 -9.38 -2.72 -4.74
N CYS A 493 -8.41 -3.64 -4.60
CA CYS A 493 -7.20 -3.69 -5.45
C CYS A 493 -7.46 -3.89 -6.96
N GLN A 494 -8.69 -4.22 -7.39
CA GLN A 494 -9.07 -4.26 -8.81
C GLN A 494 -8.94 -2.89 -9.52
N TRP A 495 -8.84 -1.78 -8.78
CA TRP A 495 -8.65 -0.44 -9.32
C TRP A 495 -7.26 0.16 -9.01
N ALA A 496 -6.31 -0.66 -8.57
CA ALA A 496 -4.90 -0.26 -8.45
C ALA A 496 -4.26 -0.08 -9.83
N ASP A 497 -3.33 0.87 -9.94
CA ASP A 497 -2.60 1.18 -11.17
C ASP A 497 -1.57 0.09 -11.54
N GLU A 498 -1.17 -0.01 -12.83
CA GLU A 498 -0.19 -1.02 -13.29
C GLU A 498 1.10 -1.02 -12.45
N LEU A 499 1.56 0.13 -11.97
CA LEU A 499 2.80 0.23 -11.18
C LEU A 499 2.64 -0.38 -9.78
N ALA A 500 1.50 -0.15 -9.12
CA ALA A 500 1.16 -0.80 -7.85
C ALA A 500 0.91 -2.31 -8.00
N LEU A 501 0.22 -2.74 -9.07
CA LEU A 501 0.02 -4.17 -9.35
C LEU A 501 1.36 -4.89 -9.62
N LYS A 502 2.25 -4.28 -10.41
CA LYS A 502 3.63 -4.77 -10.61
C LYS A 502 4.43 -4.83 -9.30
N LEU A 503 4.25 -3.86 -8.41
CA LEU A 503 4.88 -3.87 -7.10
C LEU A 503 4.44 -5.09 -6.28
N LEU A 504 3.14 -5.36 -6.18
CA LEU A 504 2.63 -6.56 -5.47
C LEU A 504 3.18 -7.86 -6.06
N VAL A 505 3.30 -7.95 -7.39
CA VAL A 505 3.89 -9.12 -8.08
C VAL A 505 5.39 -9.27 -7.79
N HIS A 506 6.20 -8.20 -7.86
CA HIS A 506 7.63 -8.24 -7.50
C HIS A 506 7.79 -8.64 -6.03
N TRP A 507 6.96 -8.07 -5.15
CA TRP A 507 7.03 -8.32 -3.72
C TRP A 507 6.72 -9.77 -3.35
N ASN A 508 5.66 -10.36 -3.94
CA ASN A 508 5.33 -11.76 -3.71
C ASN A 508 6.41 -12.71 -4.25
N ARG A 509 7.02 -12.41 -5.42
CA ARG A 509 8.16 -13.17 -5.96
C ARG A 509 9.38 -13.10 -5.04
N ARG A 510 9.73 -11.89 -4.60
CA ARG A 510 10.80 -11.63 -3.62
C ARG A 510 10.57 -12.43 -2.34
N TRP A 511 9.35 -12.49 -1.82
CA TRP A 511 9.02 -13.27 -0.63
C TRP A 511 9.06 -14.79 -0.82
N ALA A 512 8.71 -15.29 -2.00
CA ALA A 512 8.77 -16.71 -2.35
C ALA A 512 10.21 -17.23 -2.56
N HIS A 513 11.15 -16.36 -2.93
CA HIS A 513 12.54 -16.74 -3.24
C HIS A 513 13.59 -16.28 -2.22
N ALA A 514 13.29 -15.30 -1.36
CA ALA A 514 14.20 -14.86 -0.31
C ALA A 514 14.31 -15.88 0.84
N ASP A 515 15.51 -15.94 1.43
CA ASP A 515 15.85 -16.77 2.59
C ASP A 515 14.89 -16.54 3.78
N PRO A 516 14.60 -17.55 4.64
CA PRO A 516 13.58 -17.47 5.69
C PRO A 516 14.07 -16.70 6.95
N GLY A 517 14.77 -15.59 6.73
CA GLY A 517 15.05 -14.59 7.77
C GLY A 517 13.76 -13.93 8.29
N ARG A 518 13.84 -13.30 9.46
CA ARG A 518 12.64 -12.76 10.13
C ARG A 518 12.06 -11.55 9.39
N ARG A 519 10.76 -11.59 9.08
CA ARG A 519 9.99 -10.55 8.41
C ARG A 519 8.85 -10.11 9.34
N TYR A 520 8.78 -8.84 9.69
CA TYR A 520 7.76 -8.30 10.60
C TYR A 520 6.74 -7.41 9.86
N LEU A 521 6.35 -7.86 8.67
CA LEU A 521 5.39 -7.19 7.80
C LEU A 521 4.54 -8.22 7.05
N SER A 522 3.21 -8.10 7.10
CA SER A 522 2.28 -8.85 6.26
C SER A 522 1.40 -7.92 5.41
N VAL A 523 0.95 -8.42 4.26
CA VAL A 523 0.07 -7.69 3.33
C VAL A 523 -1.19 -8.51 3.06
N VAL A 524 -2.36 -7.89 3.22
CA VAL A 524 -3.67 -8.46 2.86
C VAL A 524 -4.22 -7.67 1.68
N ALA A 525 -4.25 -8.27 0.50
CA ALA A 525 -4.76 -7.64 -0.72
C ALA A 525 -6.16 -8.18 -1.05
N ALA A 526 -7.15 -7.30 -1.19
CA ALA A 526 -8.55 -7.69 -1.29
C ALA A 526 -9.23 -7.09 -2.53
N PHE A 527 -9.87 -7.93 -3.35
CA PHE A 527 -10.39 -7.54 -4.67
C PHE A 527 -11.71 -8.23 -5.05
N ARG A 528 -12.33 -7.76 -6.14
CA ARG A 528 -13.63 -8.24 -6.64
C ARG A 528 -13.48 -9.31 -7.72
N SER A 529 -14.17 -10.43 -7.57
CA SER A 529 -14.05 -11.59 -8.47
C SER A 529 -14.61 -11.36 -9.87
N GLU A 530 -15.64 -10.51 -9.99
CA GLU A 530 -16.38 -10.21 -11.22
C GLU A 530 -15.72 -9.13 -12.09
N GLU A 531 -14.75 -8.39 -11.55
CA GLU A 531 -14.02 -7.35 -12.26
C GLU A 531 -12.87 -7.96 -13.07
N ALA A 532 -12.90 -7.79 -14.40
CA ALA A 532 -11.93 -8.38 -15.32
C ALA A 532 -10.62 -7.56 -15.46
N ALA A 533 -10.64 -6.28 -15.07
CA ALA A 533 -9.47 -5.41 -15.12
C ALA A 533 -8.55 -5.67 -13.90
N GLY A 534 -7.24 -5.74 -14.13
CA GLY A 534 -6.21 -5.87 -13.08
C GLY A 534 -6.15 -7.21 -12.32
N THR A 535 -7.27 -7.92 -12.18
CA THR A 535 -7.40 -9.11 -11.32
C THR A 535 -6.56 -10.31 -11.75
N ASP A 536 -6.18 -10.41 -13.03
CA ASP A 536 -5.24 -11.44 -13.51
C ASP A 536 -3.85 -11.35 -12.86
N TYR A 537 -3.35 -10.14 -12.56
CA TYR A 537 -2.09 -9.98 -11.83
C TYR A 537 -2.23 -10.49 -10.39
N LEU A 538 -3.36 -10.20 -9.74
CA LEU A 538 -3.64 -10.59 -8.36
C LEU A 538 -3.85 -12.11 -8.23
N ARG A 539 -4.53 -12.75 -9.20
CA ARG A 539 -4.73 -14.22 -9.25
C ARG A 539 -3.46 -15.01 -9.53
N GLN A 540 -2.41 -14.38 -10.07
CA GLN A 540 -1.10 -15.01 -10.30
C GLN A 540 -0.17 -14.93 -9.07
N LEU A 541 -0.57 -14.22 -8.01
CA LEU A 541 0.20 -14.12 -6.77
C LEU A 541 0.17 -15.46 -6.01
N HIS A 542 1.34 -16.09 -5.91
CA HIS A 542 1.55 -17.29 -5.11
C HIS A 542 1.58 -16.93 -3.62
N CYS A 543 0.42 -16.67 -3.06
CA CYS A 543 0.22 -16.34 -1.65
C CYS A 543 0.05 -17.60 -0.77
N ARG A 544 0.17 -17.44 0.55
CA ARG A 544 -0.02 -18.54 1.51
C ARG A 544 -1.49 -18.88 1.73
N THR A 545 -2.34 -17.84 1.71
CA THR A 545 -3.75 -17.87 2.10
C THR A 545 -4.55 -17.08 1.07
N HIS A 546 -5.25 -17.77 0.17
CA HIS A 546 -6.20 -17.18 -0.80
C HIS A 546 -7.60 -17.56 -0.38
N LEU A 547 -8.33 -16.59 0.17
CA LEU A 547 -9.71 -16.76 0.61
C LEU A 547 -10.64 -16.27 -0.50
N ARG A 548 -11.50 -17.16 -1.01
CA ARG A 548 -12.60 -16.80 -1.89
C ARG A 548 -13.91 -16.85 -1.11
N LEU A 549 -14.47 -15.67 -0.82
CA LEU A 549 -15.67 -15.52 0.00
C LEU A 549 -16.91 -15.92 -0.80
N ALA A 550 -17.43 -17.12 -0.54
CA ALA A 550 -18.69 -17.60 -1.14
C ALA A 550 -19.91 -16.83 -0.60
N PRO A 551 -21.02 -16.72 -1.37
CA PRO A 551 -22.29 -16.17 -0.86
C PRO A 551 -22.78 -16.90 0.40
N PHE A 552 -23.54 -16.21 1.24
CA PHE A 552 -24.18 -16.81 2.41
C PHE A 552 -25.29 -17.77 1.99
N ASP A 553 -25.38 -18.92 2.67
CA ASP A 553 -26.57 -19.76 2.64
C ASP A 553 -27.74 -19.14 3.43
N ALA A 554 -28.89 -19.81 3.40
CA ALA A 554 -30.11 -19.32 4.04
C ALA A 554 -30.03 -19.23 5.57
N GLU A 555 -29.12 -19.96 6.23
CA GLU A 555 -28.95 -19.96 7.68
C GLU A 555 -28.04 -18.81 8.12
N HIS A 556 -26.93 -18.58 7.40
CA HIS A 556 -26.12 -17.37 7.59
C HIS A 556 -26.89 -16.09 7.24
N VAL A 557 -27.79 -16.13 6.25
CA VAL A 557 -28.73 -15.03 5.99
C VAL A 557 -29.75 -14.89 7.14
N ARG A 558 -30.37 -15.97 7.65
CA ARG A 558 -31.24 -15.93 8.84
C ARG A 558 -30.54 -15.23 10.00
N GLN A 559 -29.36 -15.73 10.39
CA GLN A 559 -28.60 -15.21 11.53
C GLN A 559 -28.23 -13.73 11.34
N LEU A 560 -27.85 -13.31 10.13
CA LEU A 560 -27.60 -11.90 9.82
C LEU A 560 -28.84 -11.02 10.06
N LEU A 561 -30.01 -11.46 9.57
CA LEU A 561 -31.27 -10.73 9.69
C LEU A 561 -31.79 -10.68 11.12
N GLU A 562 -31.76 -11.81 11.83
CA GLU A 562 -32.14 -11.90 13.24
C GLU A 562 -31.16 -11.12 14.13
N SER A 563 -29.88 -11.02 13.75
CA SER A 563 -28.90 -10.15 14.43
C SER A 563 -29.19 -8.64 14.29
N MET A 564 -29.97 -8.22 13.28
CA MET A 564 -30.47 -6.85 13.15
C MET A 564 -31.80 -6.64 13.88
N SER A 565 -32.68 -7.63 13.86
CA SER A 565 -34.12 -7.42 14.10
C SER A 565 -34.73 -8.24 15.24
N GLY A 566 -34.00 -9.18 15.82
CA GLY A 566 -34.59 -10.24 16.66
C GLY A 566 -35.33 -11.26 15.79
N PRO A 567 -36.15 -12.14 16.40
CA PRO A 567 -36.90 -13.15 15.64
C PRO A 567 -37.80 -12.55 14.57
N LEU A 568 -37.69 -13.07 13.33
CA LEU A 568 -38.50 -12.67 12.18
C LEU A 568 -39.48 -13.78 11.75
N PRO A 569 -40.64 -13.43 11.18
CA PRO A 569 -41.48 -14.39 10.47
C PRO A 569 -40.72 -15.03 9.29
N ASP A 570 -40.82 -16.35 9.15
CA ASP A 570 -40.17 -17.10 8.08
C ASP A 570 -40.49 -16.59 6.66
N ASP A 571 -41.67 -16.00 6.45
CA ASP A 571 -42.04 -15.42 5.15
C ASP A 571 -41.27 -14.15 4.79
N ALA A 572 -40.80 -13.39 5.78
CA ALA A 572 -39.85 -12.30 5.55
C ALA A 572 -38.47 -12.87 5.21
N ILE A 573 -37.99 -13.84 6.01
CA ILE A 573 -36.66 -14.46 5.82
C ILE A 573 -36.57 -15.12 4.43
N LYS A 574 -37.57 -15.92 4.02
CA LYS A 574 -37.64 -16.56 2.69
C LYS A 574 -37.58 -15.52 1.56
N ALA A 575 -38.33 -14.42 1.69
CA ALA A 575 -38.35 -13.36 0.70
C ALA A 575 -37.00 -12.60 0.64
N VAL A 576 -36.33 -12.38 1.78
CA VAL A 576 -34.97 -11.83 1.78
C VAL A 576 -33.98 -12.81 1.16
N CYS A 577 -34.00 -14.09 1.51
CA CYS A 577 -33.10 -15.10 0.92
C CYS A 577 -33.24 -15.19 -0.61
N GLN A 578 -34.47 -15.11 -1.13
CA GLN A 578 -34.74 -15.08 -2.58
C GLN A 578 -34.22 -13.79 -3.25
N LEU A 579 -34.45 -12.62 -2.65
CA LEU A 579 -34.08 -11.33 -3.23
C LEU A 579 -32.60 -10.96 -3.00
N ALA A 580 -31.92 -11.55 -2.01
CA ALA A 580 -30.55 -11.22 -1.67
C ALA A 580 -29.50 -12.05 -2.42
N GLU A 581 -29.88 -13.20 -3.00
CA GLU A 581 -28.97 -14.13 -3.70
C GLU A 581 -27.72 -14.49 -2.86
N GLY A 582 -27.86 -14.57 -1.54
CA GLY A 582 -26.77 -14.83 -0.59
C GLY A 582 -25.81 -13.66 -0.33
N SER A 583 -26.06 -12.47 -0.87
CA SER A 583 -25.25 -11.26 -0.59
C SER A 583 -25.64 -10.64 0.76
N PRO A 584 -24.72 -10.55 1.76
CA PRO A 584 -25.01 -9.97 3.08
C PRO A 584 -25.45 -8.50 3.02
N PHE A 585 -24.82 -7.72 2.12
CA PHE A 585 -25.23 -6.34 1.85
C PHE A 585 -26.65 -6.28 1.31
N MET A 586 -27.02 -7.16 0.37
CA MET A 586 -28.36 -7.15 -0.21
C MET A 586 -29.41 -7.63 0.80
N ALA A 587 -29.12 -8.65 1.61
CA ALA A 587 -30.00 -9.10 2.69
C ALA A 587 -30.32 -7.96 3.67
N THR A 588 -29.28 -7.22 4.09
CA THR A 588 -29.40 -6.01 4.92
C THR A 588 -30.26 -4.94 4.24
N ALA A 589 -30.06 -4.71 2.94
CA ALA A 589 -30.77 -3.69 2.18
C ALA A 589 -32.26 -4.02 1.96
N VAL A 590 -32.58 -5.30 1.67
CA VAL A 590 -33.95 -5.79 1.46
C VAL A 590 -34.73 -5.78 2.78
N LEU A 591 -34.15 -6.19 3.92
CA LEU A 591 -34.82 -6.14 5.22
C LEU A 591 -35.23 -4.71 5.60
N ARG A 592 -34.32 -3.74 5.45
CA ARG A 592 -34.66 -2.31 5.63
C ARG A 592 -35.74 -1.87 4.65
N GLY A 593 -35.71 -2.36 3.41
CA GLY A 593 -36.71 -2.06 2.38
C GLY A 593 -38.10 -2.60 2.73
N MET A 594 -38.20 -3.76 3.38
CA MET A 594 -39.47 -4.31 3.87
C MET A 594 -40.08 -3.45 4.99
N VAL A 595 -39.25 -2.87 5.87
CA VAL A 595 -39.72 -1.94 6.92
C VAL A 595 -40.10 -0.58 6.32
N GLU A 596 -39.28 -0.03 5.42
CA GLU A 596 -39.55 1.24 4.72
C GLU A 596 -40.84 1.21 3.87
N SER A 597 -41.17 0.05 3.28
CA SER A 597 -42.38 -0.15 2.47
C SER A 597 -43.61 -0.60 3.28
N GLY A 598 -43.47 -0.84 4.58
CA GLY A 598 -44.55 -1.38 5.42
C GLY A 598 -44.88 -2.85 5.18
N ALA A 599 -44.08 -3.58 4.39
CA ALA A 599 -44.20 -5.04 4.22
C ALA A 599 -43.81 -5.82 5.48
N LEU A 600 -43.00 -5.21 6.37
CA LEU A 600 -42.67 -5.69 7.71
C LEU A 600 -42.93 -4.58 8.73
N VAL A 601 -43.89 -4.80 9.63
CA VAL A 601 -44.38 -3.81 10.60
C VAL A 601 -44.03 -4.26 12.02
N ALA A 602 -43.59 -3.34 12.87
CA ALA A 602 -43.35 -3.61 14.29
C ALA A 602 -44.67 -3.72 15.06
N ASP A 603 -44.77 -4.72 15.94
CA ASP A 603 -45.95 -5.06 16.72
C ASP A 603 -45.58 -5.25 18.21
N ARG A 604 -46.57 -5.48 19.06
CA ARG A 604 -46.37 -5.77 20.49
C ARG A 604 -45.49 -6.99 20.71
N ASP A 605 -45.67 -8.04 19.90
CA ASP A 605 -44.96 -9.31 20.03
C ASP A 605 -43.64 -9.41 19.21
N GLY A 606 -43.30 -8.44 18.37
CA GLY A 606 -42.10 -8.48 17.53
C GLY A 606 -42.33 -7.85 16.16
N TRP A 607 -42.08 -8.60 15.09
CA TRP A 607 -42.36 -8.16 13.71
C TRP A 607 -43.48 -8.97 13.07
N ARG A 608 -44.38 -8.28 12.36
CA ARG A 608 -45.48 -8.86 11.58
C ARG A 608 -45.28 -8.55 10.09
N VAL A 609 -45.52 -9.54 9.23
CA VAL A 609 -45.58 -9.33 7.77
C VAL A 609 -46.95 -8.77 7.39
N GLU A 610 -46.98 -7.80 6.48
CA GLU A 610 -48.21 -7.27 5.87
C GLU A 610 -48.41 -7.91 4.49
N PRO A 611 -49.40 -8.82 4.29
CA PRO A 611 -49.43 -9.69 3.11
C PRO A 611 -49.50 -8.98 1.76
N LEU A 612 -50.20 -7.84 1.67
CA LEU A 612 -50.35 -7.09 0.42
C LEU A 612 -49.02 -6.45 -0.02
N ALA A 613 -48.38 -5.68 0.87
CA ALA A 613 -47.09 -5.05 0.59
C ALA A 613 -45.96 -6.10 0.37
N MET A 614 -46.04 -7.25 1.04
CA MET A 614 -45.12 -8.38 0.79
C MET A 614 -45.34 -9.03 -0.58
N ALA A 615 -46.57 -9.05 -1.12
CA ALA A 615 -46.83 -9.56 -2.47
C ALA A 615 -46.24 -8.65 -3.55
N ASP A 616 -46.45 -7.33 -3.45
CA ASP A 616 -45.86 -6.34 -4.38
C ASP A 616 -44.32 -6.38 -4.37
N LEU A 617 -43.71 -6.55 -3.19
CA LEU A 617 -42.25 -6.66 -3.05
C LEU A 617 -41.71 -7.97 -3.67
N ARG A 618 -42.48 -9.06 -3.60
CA ARG A 618 -42.15 -10.34 -4.27
C ARG A 618 -42.34 -10.29 -5.80
N SER A 619 -43.15 -9.37 -6.35
CA SER A 619 -43.33 -9.24 -7.80
C SER A 619 -42.21 -8.43 -8.50
N SER A 620 -41.54 -7.52 -7.80
CA SER A 620 -40.32 -6.85 -8.32
C SER A 620 -39.13 -7.82 -8.26
N SER A 621 -38.92 -8.57 -9.34
CA SER A 621 -38.09 -9.78 -9.37
C SER A 621 -36.57 -9.55 -9.32
N ARG A 622 -36.08 -8.35 -8.94
CA ARG A 622 -34.64 -8.03 -8.87
C ARG A 622 -34.32 -7.07 -7.73
N ALA A 623 -33.34 -7.44 -6.90
CA ALA A 623 -32.83 -6.63 -5.80
C ALA A 623 -32.35 -5.22 -6.22
N GLY A 624 -31.83 -5.09 -7.44
CA GLY A 624 -31.42 -3.80 -8.01
C GLY A 624 -32.58 -2.80 -8.19
N GLU A 625 -33.82 -3.27 -8.39
CA GLU A 625 -34.99 -2.41 -8.51
C GLU A 625 -35.35 -1.76 -7.16
N LEU A 626 -35.09 -2.42 -6.03
CA LEU A 626 -35.31 -1.85 -4.70
C LEU A 626 -34.34 -0.68 -4.41
N LEU A 627 -33.08 -0.79 -4.86
CA LEU A 627 -32.12 0.31 -4.79
C LEU A 627 -32.50 1.46 -5.73
N SER A 628 -32.95 1.15 -6.95
CA SER A 628 -33.50 2.17 -7.87
C SER A 628 -34.70 2.89 -7.26
N ARG A 629 -35.70 2.16 -6.72
CA ARG A 629 -36.89 2.74 -6.08
C ARG A 629 -36.53 3.67 -4.90
N ARG A 630 -35.50 3.35 -4.10
CA ARG A 630 -35.00 4.26 -3.06
C ARG A 630 -34.49 5.59 -3.62
N ILE A 631 -33.88 5.57 -4.80
CA ILE A 631 -33.38 6.74 -5.54
C ILE A 631 -34.54 7.50 -6.22
N ASP A 632 -35.53 6.79 -6.79
CA ASP A 632 -36.75 7.40 -7.36
C ASP A 632 -37.57 8.19 -6.33
N LEU A 633 -37.60 7.70 -5.08
CA LEU A 633 -38.31 8.34 -3.98
C LEU A 633 -37.55 9.53 -3.36
N LEU A 634 -36.39 9.95 -3.88
CA LEU A 634 -35.60 11.06 -3.32
C LEU A 634 -36.19 12.42 -3.71
N PRO A 635 -36.18 13.42 -2.79
CA PRO A 635 -36.41 14.80 -3.15
C PRO A 635 -35.42 15.30 -4.22
N ALA A 636 -35.86 16.17 -5.12
CA ALA A 636 -35.02 16.68 -6.20
C ALA A 636 -33.70 17.35 -5.74
N PRO A 637 -33.64 18.12 -4.62
CA PRO A 637 -32.37 18.60 -4.07
C PRO A 637 -31.42 17.45 -3.69
N THR A 638 -31.96 16.40 -3.07
CA THR A 638 -31.21 15.21 -2.66
C THR A 638 -30.67 14.44 -3.86
N LEU A 639 -31.50 14.24 -4.90
CA LEU A 639 -31.05 13.63 -6.15
C LEU A 639 -29.95 14.47 -6.82
N SER A 640 -30.10 15.80 -6.87
CA SER A 640 -29.10 16.72 -7.45
C SER A 640 -27.76 16.67 -6.70
N LEU A 641 -27.79 16.70 -5.36
CA LEU A 641 -26.59 16.62 -4.53
C LEU A 641 -25.87 15.29 -4.71
N LEU A 642 -26.60 14.17 -4.70
CA LEU A 642 -26.02 12.84 -4.84
C LEU A 642 -25.51 12.57 -6.26
N SER A 643 -26.20 13.03 -7.31
CA SER A 643 -25.68 12.95 -8.68
C SER A 643 -24.45 13.82 -8.90
N ALA A 644 -24.36 14.99 -8.25
CA ALA A 644 -23.14 15.80 -8.25
C ALA A 644 -21.98 15.08 -7.54
N GLY A 645 -22.22 14.48 -6.36
CA GLY A 645 -21.24 13.64 -5.67
C GLY A 645 -20.78 12.42 -6.49
N ALA A 646 -21.70 11.77 -7.21
CA ALA A 646 -21.39 10.61 -8.05
C ALA A 646 -20.47 10.96 -9.24
N VAL A 647 -20.59 12.19 -9.78
CA VAL A 647 -19.69 12.74 -10.80
C VAL A 647 -18.30 13.07 -10.26
N LEU A 648 -18.18 13.38 -8.96
CA LEU A 648 -16.90 13.61 -8.28
C LEU A 648 -16.17 12.30 -7.94
N GLY A 649 -16.84 11.30 -7.34
CA GLY A 649 -16.13 10.10 -6.91
C GLY A 649 -16.99 9.05 -6.20
N LYS A 650 -16.31 8.04 -5.66
CA LYS A 650 -16.88 7.10 -4.65
C LYS A 650 -16.99 7.82 -3.30
N GLU A 651 -15.97 8.60 -2.99
CA GLU A 651 -16.00 9.66 -1.97
C GLU A 651 -16.05 11.03 -2.66
N PHE A 652 -16.56 12.05 -1.98
CA PHE A 652 -16.64 13.42 -2.47
C PHE A 652 -16.75 14.43 -1.33
N ALA A 653 -16.20 15.63 -1.52
CA ALA A 653 -16.34 16.72 -0.56
C ALA A 653 -17.75 17.35 -0.65
N LEU A 654 -18.38 17.61 0.50
CA LEU A 654 -19.78 18.07 0.58
C LEU A 654 -19.96 19.50 0.06
N ASP A 655 -19.01 20.37 0.37
CA ASP A 655 -18.95 21.75 -0.12
C ASP A 655 -18.90 21.76 -1.66
N MET A 656 -18.01 20.97 -2.25
CA MET A 656 -17.89 20.82 -3.70
C MET A 656 -19.18 20.27 -4.33
N ALA A 657 -19.80 19.25 -3.73
CA ALA A 657 -21.09 18.73 -4.18
C ALA A 657 -22.23 19.76 -4.05
N SER A 658 -22.21 20.65 -3.05
CA SER A 658 -23.18 21.75 -2.93
C SER A 658 -23.01 22.78 -4.05
N VAL A 659 -21.77 23.19 -4.34
CA VAL A 659 -21.41 24.10 -5.45
C VAL A 659 -21.77 23.49 -6.81
N LEU A 660 -21.68 22.17 -6.96
CA LEU A 660 -22.06 21.44 -8.18
C LEU A 660 -23.57 21.13 -8.29
N SER A 661 -24.31 21.04 -7.19
CA SER A 661 -25.79 20.95 -7.21
C SER A 661 -26.50 22.31 -7.24
N ARG A 662 -25.77 23.41 -6.99
CA ARG A 662 -26.31 24.79 -6.80
C ARG A 662 -27.17 24.95 -5.53
N LEU A 663 -26.98 24.09 -4.54
CA LEU A 663 -27.67 24.19 -3.26
C LEU A 663 -26.89 25.10 -2.30
N SER A 664 -27.60 25.84 -1.44
CA SER A 664 -26.97 26.46 -0.28
C SER A 664 -26.47 25.40 0.71
N ALA A 665 -25.54 25.77 1.60
CA ALA A 665 -25.03 24.85 2.62
C ALA A 665 -26.14 24.27 3.52
N ALA A 666 -27.23 25.02 3.76
CA ALA A 666 -28.38 24.55 4.53
C ALA A 666 -29.20 23.50 3.77
N GLU A 667 -29.47 23.73 2.48
CA GLU A 667 -30.18 22.78 1.62
C GLU A 667 -29.35 21.52 1.36
N ALA A 668 -28.04 21.67 1.15
CA ALA A 668 -27.11 20.54 0.99
C ALA A 668 -27.03 19.69 2.27
N ALA A 669 -27.02 20.30 3.45
CA ALA A 669 -27.06 19.57 4.73
C ALA A 669 -28.40 18.83 4.95
N ALA A 670 -29.53 19.40 4.52
CA ALA A 670 -30.83 18.74 4.56
C ALA A 670 -30.89 17.56 3.57
N ALA A 671 -30.50 17.79 2.31
CA ALA A 671 -30.39 16.77 1.27
C ALA A 671 -29.48 15.59 1.69
N LEU A 672 -28.32 15.88 2.29
CA LEU A 672 -27.44 14.86 2.83
C LEU A 672 -28.08 14.09 4.00
N SER A 673 -28.89 14.75 4.84
CA SER A 673 -29.64 14.09 5.91
C SER A 673 -30.64 13.07 5.34
N ASP A 674 -31.37 13.41 4.27
CA ASP A 674 -32.27 12.47 3.59
C ASP A 674 -31.52 11.27 3.01
N GLY A 675 -30.38 11.52 2.33
CA GLY A 675 -29.51 10.48 1.78
C GLY A 675 -28.91 9.55 2.85
N ARG A 676 -28.63 10.09 4.05
CA ARG A 676 -28.19 9.32 5.22
C ARG A 676 -29.32 8.50 5.84
N GLN A 677 -30.52 9.07 6.02
CA GLN A 677 -31.68 8.37 6.58
C GLN A 677 -32.09 7.17 5.73
N ARG A 678 -31.85 7.23 4.41
CA ARG A 678 -32.08 6.14 3.45
C ARG A 678 -30.86 5.25 3.20
N HIS A 679 -29.80 5.40 4.01
CA HIS A 679 -28.56 4.64 3.97
C HIS A 679 -27.88 4.58 2.58
N LEU A 680 -27.99 5.66 1.78
CA LEU A 680 -27.35 5.77 0.46
C LEU A 680 -25.91 6.34 0.55
N VAL A 681 -25.66 7.22 1.52
CA VAL A 681 -24.38 7.89 1.75
C VAL A 681 -24.03 7.90 3.25
N TRP A 682 -22.76 7.64 3.55
CA TRP A 682 -22.12 7.91 4.84
C TRP A 682 -21.32 9.22 4.77
N VAL A 683 -20.99 9.76 5.94
CA VAL A 683 -20.18 10.98 6.07
C VAL A 683 -19.05 10.66 7.03
N ARG A 684 -17.82 11.06 6.68
CA ARG A 684 -16.64 10.89 7.55
C ARG A 684 -16.82 11.71 8.86
N PRO A 685 -16.15 11.35 9.97
CA PRO A 685 -16.42 11.95 11.28
C PRO A 685 -16.20 13.46 11.37
N ASP A 686 -15.34 13.99 10.50
CA ASP A 686 -15.02 15.42 10.32
C ASP A 686 -16.15 16.23 9.65
N GLY A 687 -17.10 15.55 9.00
CA GLY A 687 -18.22 16.16 8.29
C GLY A 687 -17.89 16.74 6.90
N SER A 688 -16.63 16.72 6.46
CA SER A 688 -16.21 17.34 5.20
C SER A 688 -16.46 16.43 3.99
N GLN A 689 -16.19 15.14 4.14
CA GLN A 689 -16.27 14.15 3.07
C GLN A 689 -17.46 13.19 3.24
N CYS A 690 -18.11 12.92 2.12
CA CYS A 690 -19.20 11.96 1.98
C CYS A 690 -18.73 10.75 1.16
N ALA A 691 -19.25 9.57 1.46
CA ALA A 691 -18.93 8.32 0.75
C ALA A 691 -20.21 7.56 0.39
N PHE A 692 -20.33 7.05 -0.82
CA PHE A 692 -21.44 6.15 -1.17
C PHE A 692 -21.31 4.83 -0.42
N VAL A 693 -22.41 4.38 0.19
CA VAL A 693 -22.43 3.13 0.98
C VAL A 693 -22.16 1.90 0.09
N HIS A 694 -22.43 2.01 -1.22
CA HIS A 694 -22.10 0.97 -2.18
C HIS A 694 -21.95 1.57 -3.60
N ASP A 695 -21.00 1.07 -4.40
CA ASP A 695 -20.72 1.64 -5.73
C ASP A 695 -21.90 1.50 -6.70
N ARG A 696 -22.79 0.52 -6.49
CA ARG A 696 -24.05 0.41 -7.26
C ARG A 696 -24.95 1.65 -7.08
N VAL A 697 -24.93 2.32 -5.93
CA VAL A 697 -25.67 3.59 -5.72
C VAL A 697 -25.09 4.68 -6.63
N ARG A 698 -23.76 4.82 -6.66
CA ARG A 698 -23.05 5.73 -7.56
C ARG A 698 -23.33 5.42 -9.04
N ALA A 699 -23.28 4.15 -9.43
CA ALA A 699 -23.56 3.71 -10.80
C ALA A 699 -24.99 4.08 -11.21
N THR A 700 -26.00 3.72 -10.43
CA THR A 700 -27.40 4.05 -10.73
C THR A 700 -27.67 5.56 -10.76
N LEU A 701 -26.93 6.38 -10.01
CA LEU A 701 -26.98 7.86 -10.12
C LEU A 701 -26.32 8.38 -11.42
N LEU A 702 -25.20 7.77 -11.85
CA LEU A 702 -24.53 8.12 -13.11
C LEU A 702 -25.31 7.67 -14.35
N ASP A 703 -25.98 6.52 -14.30
CA ASP A 703 -26.80 5.96 -15.39
C ASP A 703 -28.10 6.76 -15.59
N ARG A 704 -28.57 7.48 -14.56
CA ARG A 704 -29.71 8.40 -14.62
C ARG A 704 -29.38 9.76 -15.23
N LEU A 705 -28.11 10.17 -15.22
CA LEU A 705 -27.69 11.46 -15.77
C LEU A 705 -27.62 11.40 -17.30
N GLY A 706 -28.42 12.25 -17.96
CA GLY A 706 -28.31 12.45 -19.40
C GLY A 706 -26.90 12.92 -19.80
N GLU A 707 -26.41 12.50 -20.97
CA GLU A 707 -25.01 12.75 -21.38
C GLU A 707 -24.62 14.23 -21.32
N GLN A 708 -25.52 15.14 -21.69
CA GLN A 708 -25.30 16.58 -21.61
C GLN A 708 -25.23 17.10 -20.17
N GLU A 709 -26.05 16.56 -19.26
CA GLU A 709 -26.08 16.95 -17.85
C GLU A 709 -24.81 16.47 -17.12
N ARG A 710 -24.42 15.21 -17.36
CA ARG A 710 -23.14 14.66 -16.89
C ARG A 710 -21.95 15.50 -17.38
N LYS A 711 -21.93 15.86 -18.66
CA LYS A 711 -20.91 16.76 -19.23
C LYS A 711 -20.91 18.14 -18.57
N ALA A 712 -22.09 18.71 -18.30
CA ALA A 712 -22.22 20.00 -17.62
C ALA A 712 -21.74 19.95 -16.15
N LEU A 713 -21.96 18.84 -15.44
CA LEU A 713 -21.43 18.62 -14.09
C LEU A 713 -19.89 18.48 -14.11
N HIS A 714 -19.32 17.65 -15.00
CA HIS A 714 -17.85 17.57 -15.13
C HIS A 714 -17.23 18.92 -15.53
N LEU A 715 -17.86 19.72 -16.40
CA LEU A 715 -17.36 21.05 -16.79
C LEU A 715 -17.35 22.04 -15.61
N ARG A 716 -18.35 21.96 -14.73
CA ARG A 716 -18.42 22.79 -13.52
C ARG A 716 -17.39 22.35 -12.48
N ALA A 717 -17.18 21.04 -12.32
CA ALA A 717 -16.11 20.50 -11.48
C ALA A 717 -14.74 20.99 -11.96
N ALA A 718 -14.41 20.83 -13.25
CA ALA A 718 -13.14 21.28 -13.82
C ALA A 718 -12.86 22.77 -13.58
N ARG A 719 -13.89 23.63 -13.71
CA ARG A 719 -13.76 25.07 -13.43
C ARG A 719 -13.49 25.33 -11.93
N HIS A 720 -14.28 24.72 -11.05
CA HIS A 720 -14.12 24.90 -9.60
C HIS A 720 -12.76 24.40 -9.09
N ILE A 721 -12.31 23.23 -9.55
CA ILE A 721 -10.97 22.69 -9.26
C ILE A 721 -9.90 23.65 -9.76
N ARG A 722 -10.02 24.19 -10.98
CA ARG A 722 -8.99 25.09 -11.54
C ARG A 722 -8.88 26.38 -10.73
N ASP A 723 -10.00 26.87 -10.22
CA ASP A 723 -10.07 28.14 -9.50
C ASP A 723 -9.64 28.00 -8.01
N GLN A 724 -9.57 26.77 -7.46
CA GLN A 724 -9.09 26.47 -6.09
C GLN A 724 -7.73 25.74 -6.03
N ARG A 725 -7.53 24.74 -6.90
CA ARG A 725 -6.39 23.81 -7.00
C ARG A 725 -5.85 23.77 -8.45
N PRO A 726 -5.32 24.88 -8.99
CA PRO A 726 -4.83 24.97 -10.38
C PRO A 726 -3.68 24.01 -10.73
N ASP A 727 -3.01 23.45 -9.72
CA ASP A 727 -1.94 22.47 -9.89
C ASP A 727 -2.40 21.00 -9.90
N ASP A 728 -3.69 20.71 -9.67
CA ASP A 728 -4.24 19.34 -9.73
C ASP A 728 -4.54 18.92 -11.17
N VAL A 729 -3.48 18.88 -11.98
CA VAL A 729 -3.55 18.62 -13.43
C VAL A 729 -4.23 17.29 -13.78
N TYR A 730 -4.24 16.32 -12.85
CA TYR A 730 -4.86 15.00 -13.01
C TYR A 730 -6.39 15.08 -12.99
N GLU A 731 -6.98 15.65 -11.92
CA GLU A 731 -8.43 15.89 -11.85
C GLU A 731 -8.89 16.84 -12.96
N LEU A 732 -8.13 17.90 -13.23
CA LEU A 732 -8.45 18.89 -14.26
C LEU A 732 -8.54 18.29 -15.66
N ALA A 733 -7.51 17.53 -16.06
CA ALA A 733 -7.48 16.88 -17.35
C ALA A 733 -8.59 15.83 -17.50
N TYR A 734 -8.90 15.07 -16.44
CA TYR A 734 -10.03 14.14 -16.44
C TYR A 734 -11.36 14.89 -16.59
N HIS A 735 -11.65 15.90 -15.76
CA HIS A 735 -12.96 16.57 -15.76
C HIS A 735 -13.20 17.38 -17.05
N PHE A 736 -12.18 18.05 -17.61
CA PHE A 736 -12.32 18.67 -18.93
C PHE A 736 -12.49 17.62 -20.05
N HIS A 737 -11.83 16.45 -19.96
CA HIS A 737 -12.04 15.37 -20.93
C HIS A 737 -13.46 14.79 -20.85
N ALA A 738 -13.95 14.47 -19.64
CA ALA A 738 -15.27 13.92 -19.40
C ALA A 738 -16.41 14.92 -19.72
N ALA A 739 -16.13 16.23 -19.66
CA ALA A 739 -17.01 17.28 -20.16
C ALA A 739 -17.10 17.35 -21.70
N GLY A 740 -16.18 16.71 -22.44
CA GLY A 740 -16.00 16.91 -23.88
C GLY A 740 -15.27 18.22 -24.24
N ALA A 741 -14.75 18.96 -23.26
CA ALA A 741 -14.08 20.25 -23.43
C ALA A 741 -12.58 20.03 -23.74
N PHE A 742 -12.28 19.31 -24.81
CA PHE A 742 -10.92 18.84 -25.12
C PHE A 742 -9.91 20.00 -25.29
N ASP A 743 -10.35 21.13 -25.85
CA ASP A 743 -9.54 22.36 -25.99
C ASP A 743 -9.07 22.91 -24.63
N LEU A 744 -9.82 22.67 -23.55
CA LEU A 744 -9.42 23.04 -22.17
C LEU A 744 -8.65 21.93 -21.46
N ALA A 745 -8.81 20.66 -21.90
CA ALA A 745 -8.13 19.52 -21.31
C ALA A 745 -6.65 19.45 -21.70
N HIS A 746 -6.27 19.87 -22.91
CA HIS A 746 -5.00 19.44 -23.53
C HIS A 746 -3.73 19.91 -22.80
N ASP A 747 -3.66 21.15 -22.29
CA ASP A 747 -2.50 21.64 -21.50
C ASP A 747 -2.35 20.86 -20.18
N CYS A 748 -3.45 20.76 -19.42
CA CYS A 748 -3.48 20.01 -18.16
C CYS A 748 -3.12 18.54 -18.39
N ALA A 749 -3.62 17.94 -19.47
CA ALA A 749 -3.33 16.56 -19.84
C ALA A 749 -1.87 16.35 -20.27
N LEU A 750 -1.27 17.28 -21.02
CA LEU A 750 0.15 17.21 -21.35
C LEU A 750 1.01 17.33 -20.08
N ARG A 751 0.69 18.28 -19.18
CA ARG A 751 1.38 18.44 -17.89
C ARG A 751 1.21 17.22 -16.97
N ALA A 752 0.03 16.62 -16.93
CA ALA A 752 -0.25 15.38 -16.19
C ALA A 752 0.55 14.19 -16.76
N ALA A 753 0.63 14.07 -18.08
CA ALA A 753 1.40 13.04 -18.76
C ALA A 753 2.91 13.20 -18.53
N GLU A 754 3.44 14.42 -18.58
CA GLU A 754 4.84 14.71 -18.27
C GLU A 754 5.17 14.46 -16.79
N ARG A 755 4.29 14.84 -15.83
CA ARG A 755 4.46 14.50 -14.41
C ARG A 755 4.44 12.98 -14.18
N ALA A 756 3.46 12.26 -14.74
CA ALA A 756 3.36 10.80 -14.61
C ALA A 756 4.58 10.07 -15.21
N ARG A 757 5.06 10.55 -16.37
CA ARG A 757 6.29 10.05 -17.02
C ARG A 757 7.53 10.30 -16.16
N ALA A 758 7.64 11.46 -15.52
CA ALA A 758 8.77 11.81 -14.66
C ALA A 758 8.92 10.87 -13.45
N VAL A 759 7.80 10.52 -12.79
CA VAL A 759 7.76 9.51 -11.71
C VAL A 759 7.59 8.07 -12.23
N HIS A 760 7.76 7.86 -13.53
CA HIS A 760 7.82 6.56 -14.20
C HIS A 760 6.52 5.73 -14.21
N SER A 761 5.35 6.34 -13.99
CA SER A 761 4.05 5.69 -14.22
C SER A 761 3.64 5.80 -15.69
N LEU A 762 4.04 4.79 -16.47
CA LEU A 762 3.91 4.78 -17.93
C LEU A 762 2.46 4.64 -18.42
N GLU A 763 1.61 3.92 -17.69
CA GLU A 763 0.19 3.78 -18.03
C GLU A 763 -0.57 5.10 -17.91
N ILE A 764 -0.41 5.78 -16.77
CA ILE A 764 -1.03 7.07 -16.49
C ILE A 764 -0.48 8.12 -17.47
N ALA A 765 0.83 8.09 -17.76
CA ALA A 765 1.42 8.94 -18.79
C ALA A 765 0.78 8.72 -20.17
N GLU A 766 0.57 7.46 -20.60
CA GLU A 766 -0.16 7.17 -21.83
C GLU A 766 -1.58 7.75 -21.79
N GLN A 767 -2.37 7.45 -20.74
CA GLN A 767 -3.76 7.89 -20.62
C GLN A 767 -3.89 9.40 -20.83
N PHE A 768 -3.05 10.19 -20.16
CA PHE A 768 -3.08 11.64 -20.28
C PHE A 768 -2.50 12.17 -21.61
N TYR A 769 -1.49 11.52 -22.20
CA TYR A 769 -1.07 11.85 -23.58
C TYR A 769 -2.20 11.59 -24.59
N ARG A 770 -3.01 10.54 -24.44
CA ARG A 770 -4.19 10.27 -25.30
C ARG A 770 -5.31 11.31 -25.10
N ILE A 771 -5.45 11.86 -23.89
CA ILE A 771 -6.37 12.99 -23.62
C ILE A 771 -5.87 14.25 -24.32
N ALA A 772 -4.57 14.55 -24.23
CA ALA A 772 -3.95 15.69 -24.93
C ALA A 772 -4.05 15.56 -26.46
N GLU A 773 -3.83 14.35 -27.02
CA GLU A 773 -3.92 14.08 -28.46
C GLU A 773 -5.31 14.37 -29.05
N LYS A 774 -6.38 14.23 -28.24
CA LYS A 774 -7.77 14.54 -28.65
C LYS A 774 -8.13 16.03 -28.60
N GLY A 775 -7.37 16.85 -27.87
CA GLY A 775 -7.68 18.27 -27.61
C GLY A 775 -6.69 19.27 -28.20
N VAL A 776 -5.56 18.81 -28.76
CA VAL A 776 -4.61 19.68 -29.45
C VAL A 776 -5.11 20.02 -30.85
N SER A 777 -5.13 21.31 -31.20
CA SER A 777 -5.42 21.74 -32.57
C SER A 777 -4.35 21.23 -33.53
N SER A 778 -4.75 20.74 -34.71
CA SER A 778 -3.83 20.36 -35.78
C SER A 778 -3.00 21.52 -36.35
N SER A 779 -3.31 22.77 -35.98
CA SER A 779 -2.49 23.94 -36.30
C SER A 779 -1.26 24.10 -35.38
N ASP A 780 -1.25 23.49 -34.20
CA ASP A 780 -0.09 23.52 -33.30
C ASP A 780 0.84 22.34 -33.58
N THR A 781 1.71 22.53 -34.56
CA THR A 781 2.80 21.60 -34.91
C THR A 781 3.72 21.29 -33.72
N THR A 782 3.91 22.22 -32.78
CA THR A 782 4.86 22.04 -31.66
C THR A 782 4.28 21.14 -30.58
N THR A 783 3.06 21.41 -30.12
CA THR A 783 2.37 20.58 -29.14
C THR A 783 2.01 19.22 -29.73
N CYS A 784 1.58 19.16 -31.00
CA CYS A 784 1.39 17.89 -31.71
C CYS A 784 2.69 17.06 -31.80
N TYR A 785 3.84 17.72 -32.02
CA TYR A 785 5.15 17.05 -32.02
C TYR A 785 5.51 16.52 -30.62
N GLN A 786 5.29 17.31 -29.56
CA GLN A 786 5.57 16.90 -28.17
C GLN A 786 4.73 15.70 -27.75
N ILE A 787 3.42 15.71 -28.03
CA ILE A 787 2.53 14.59 -27.71
C ILE A 787 2.93 13.33 -28.50
N ALA A 788 3.20 13.44 -29.80
CA ALA A 788 3.59 12.30 -30.64
C ALA A 788 4.98 11.73 -30.26
N GLU A 789 5.93 12.58 -29.86
CA GLU A 789 7.23 12.13 -29.34
C GLU A 789 7.11 11.52 -27.93
N GLY A 790 6.33 12.15 -27.04
CA GLY A 790 6.16 11.75 -25.64
C GLY A 790 5.41 10.43 -25.49
N LEU A 791 4.27 10.29 -26.16
CA LEU A 791 3.51 9.04 -26.21
C LEU A 791 4.30 7.94 -26.94
N GLY A 792 5.02 8.28 -28.01
CA GLY A 792 5.89 7.34 -28.72
C GLY A 792 6.97 6.74 -27.82
N ASP A 793 7.59 7.55 -26.95
CA ASP A 793 8.53 7.08 -25.93
C ASP A 793 7.85 6.16 -24.92
N VAL A 794 6.72 6.58 -24.35
CA VAL A 794 5.97 5.81 -23.35
C VAL A 794 5.57 4.43 -23.89
N LEU A 795 5.05 4.36 -25.12
CA LEU A 795 4.70 3.09 -25.77
C LEU A 795 5.94 2.25 -26.10
N MET A 796 7.07 2.87 -26.46
CA MET A 796 8.35 2.16 -26.61
C MET A 796 8.91 1.65 -25.27
N LEU A 797 8.51 2.22 -24.13
CA LEU A 797 8.84 1.71 -22.80
C LEU A 797 7.86 0.61 -22.33
N ARG A 798 6.54 0.77 -22.52
CA ARG A 798 5.52 -0.28 -22.28
C ARG A 798 5.61 -1.48 -23.26
N GLY A 799 6.54 -1.47 -24.21
CA GLY A 799 6.75 -2.56 -25.18
C GLY A 799 5.76 -2.58 -26.36
N GLN A 800 4.85 -1.61 -26.46
CA GLN A 800 3.84 -1.50 -27.52
C GLN A 800 4.44 -0.95 -28.84
N TYR A 801 5.39 -1.71 -29.40
CA TYR A 801 6.30 -1.21 -30.43
C TYR A 801 5.62 -0.80 -31.76
N ASP A 802 4.46 -1.37 -32.11
CA ASP A 802 3.76 -1.06 -33.36
C ASP A 802 3.00 0.27 -33.34
N GLU A 803 2.50 0.71 -32.18
CA GLU A 803 1.94 2.05 -32.07
C GLU A 803 3.02 3.12 -31.83
N ALA A 804 4.08 2.79 -31.07
CA ALA A 804 5.26 3.65 -30.99
C ALA A 804 5.84 3.96 -32.39
N ALA A 805 5.83 2.99 -33.31
CA ALA A 805 6.28 3.20 -34.70
C ALA A 805 5.39 4.21 -35.46
N ARG A 806 4.06 4.11 -35.32
CA ARG A 806 3.10 5.04 -35.94
C ARG A 806 3.28 6.47 -35.39
N LEU A 807 3.46 6.61 -34.08
CA LEU A 807 3.63 7.90 -33.41
C LEU A 807 4.98 8.56 -33.71
N PHE A 808 6.08 7.81 -33.72
CA PHE A 808 7.36 8.34 -34.22
C PHE A 808 7.30 8.67 -35.72
N GLY A 809 6.49 7.97 -36.51
CA GLY A 809 6.15 8.36 -37.88
C GLY A 809 5.47 9.75 -37.94
N ARG A 810 4.43 9.97 -37.12
CA ARG A 810 3.75 11.27 -36.96
C ARG A 810 4.72 12.36 -36.52
N ALA A 811 5.51 12.11 -35.46
CA ALA A 811 6.52 13.03 -34.95
C ALA A 811 7.60 13.37 -36.00
N ALA A 812 7.99 12.42 -36.87
CA ALA A 812 8.97 12.67 -37.93
C ALA A 812 8.45 13.60 -39.03
N MET A 813 7.14 13.61 -39.29
CA MET A 813 6.50 14.56 -40.21
C MET A 813 6.38 15.96 -39.58
N LEU A 814 6.02 16.03 -38.30
CA LEU A 814 5.91 17.28 -37.52
C LEU A 814 7.28 17.86 -37.08
N ALA A 815 8.36 17.10 -37.26
CA ALA A 815 9.70 17.50 -36.81
C ALA A 815 10.26 18.67 -37.63
N GLU A 816 10.24 19.87 -37.06
CA GLU A 816 10.89 21.05 -37.64
C GLU A 816 12.41 21.08 -37.38
N GLY A 817 13.18 21.46 -38.41
CA GLY A 817 14.64 21.55 -38.34
C GLY A 817 15.38 20.20 -38.34
N ARG A 818 16.69 20.24 -38.64
CA ARG A 818 17.51 19.02 -38.78
C ARG A 818 17.63 18.21 -37.48
N TYR A 819 17.59 18.89 -36.33
CA TYR A 819 17.80 18.27 -35.01
C TYR A 819 16.62 17.39 -34.60
N LYS A 820 15.39 17.92 -34.55
CA LYS A 820 14.17 17.12 -34.26
C LYS A 820 14.04 15.94 -35.22
N ARG A 821 14.29 16.15 -36.53
CA ARG A 821 14.26 15.07 -37.53
C ARG A 821 15.28 13.98 -37.25
N ALA A 822 16.51 14.33 -36.88
CA ALA A 822 17.54 13.37 -36.49
C ALA A 822 17.22 12.65 -35.17
N GLN A 823 16.62 13.35 -34.20
CA GLN A 823 16.19 12.81 -32.91
C GLN A 823 15.12 11.73 -33.10
N VAL A 824 14.04 12.01 -33.84
CA VAL A 824 12.98 11.03 -34.11
C VAL A 824 13.48 9.87 -34.98
N GLN A 825 14.35 10.11 -35.97
CA GLN A 825 15.01 9.02 -36.71
C GLN A 825 15.92 8.17 -35.80
N GLY A 826 16.54 8.77 -34.79
CA GLY A 826 17.28 8.05 -33.74
C GLY A 826 16.38 7.19 -32.84
N LYS A 827 15.13 7.61 -32.60
CA LYS A 827 14.12 6.84 -31.84
C LYS A 827 13.53 5.70 -32.68
N LEU A 828 13.24 5.92 -33.96
CA LEU A 828 12.87 4.85 -34.89
C LEU A 828 13.97 3.76 -34.99
N GLY A 829 15.25 4.15 -34.97
CA GLY A 829 16.35 3.19 -34.93
C GLY A 829 16.44 2.40 -33.62
N GLU A 830 16.18 3.04 -32.47
CA GLU A 830 16.11 2.39 -31.16
C GLU A 830 14.91 1.42 -31.06
N LEU A 831 13.77 1.80 -31.64
CA LEU A 831 12.58 0.96 -31.72
C LEU A 831 12.81 -0.29 -32.58
N ALA A 832 13.45 -0.14 -33.74
CA ALA A 832 13.84 -1.28 -34.57
C ALA A 832 14.86 -2.19 -33.86
N PHE A 833 15.82 -1.61 -33.12
CA PHE A 833 16.78 -2.36 -32.31
C PHE A 833 16.08 -3.18 -31.22
N LYS A 834 15.11 -2.59 -30.50
CA LYS A 834 14.29 -3.29 -29.48
C LYS A 834 13.46 -4.45 -30.07
N ARG A 835 13.02 -4.34 -31.32
CA ARG A 835 12.33 -5.42 -32.06
C ARG A 835 13.26 -6.55 -32.55
N GLY A 836 14.58 -6.37 -32.43
CA GLY A 836 15.58 -7.28 -33.02
C GLY A 836 15.92 -7.02 -34.49
N ASP A 837 15.29 -6.03 -35.14
CA ASP A 837 15.62 -5.63 -36.52
C ASP A 837 16.85 -4.70 -36.54
N MET A 838 18.01 -5.34 -36.48
CA MET A 838 19.32 -4.68 -36.47
C MET A 838 19.66 -4.00 -37.81
N GLU A 839 19.01 -4.39 -38.92
CA GLU A 839 19.26 -3.80 -40.24
C GLU A 839 18.50 -2.47 -40.39
N SER A 840 17.20 -2.45 -40.08
CA SER A 840 16.41 -1.22 -40.03
C SER A 840 16.92 -0.26 -38.95
N ALA A 841 17.32 -0.77 -37.78
CA ALA A 841 17.94 0.04 -36.72
C ALA A 841 19.16 0.80 -37.25
N ALA A 842 20.08 0.10 -37.90
CA ALA A 842 21.26 0.70 -38.47
C ALA A 842 20.93 1.70 -39.59
N LEU A 843 19.95 1.40 -40.46
CA LEU A 843 19.51 2.30 -41.53
C LEU A 843 18.94 3.63 -40.97
N SER A 844 18.15 3.56 -39.90
CA SER A 844 17.62 4.74 -39.21
C SER A 844 18.73 5.54 -38.51
N PHE A 845 19.65 4.89 -37.80
CA PHE A 845 20.80 5.58 -37.19
C PHE A 845 21.72 6.24 -38.26
N GLU A 846 21.97 5.57 -39.40
CA GLU A 846 22.68 6.17 -40.54
C GLU A 846 21.94 7.37 -41.13
N THR A 847 20.61 7.38 -41.08
CA THR A 847 19.77 8.48 -41.59
C THR A 847 19.79 9.66 -40.63
N ALA A 848 19.65 9.42 -39.33
CA ALA A 848 19.81 10.42 -38.28
C ALA A 848 21.21 11.08 -38.31
N LEU A 849 22.27 10.27 -38.46
CA LEU A 849 23.65 10.77 -38.62
C LEU A 849 23.80 11.64 -39.86
N ARG A 850 23.22 11.25 -41.00
CA ARG A 850 23.23 12.06 -42.24
C ARG A 850 22.50 13.41 -42.08
N LEU A 851 21.38 13.45 -41.36
CA LEU A 851 20.66 14.70 -41.04
C LEU A 851 21.50 15.66 -40.17
N LEU A 852 22.39 15.12 -39.33
CA LEU A 852 23.39 15.87 -38.55
C LEU A 852 24.70 16.14 -39.33
N GLY A 853 24.71 15.94 -40.65
CA GLY A 853 25.88 16.17 -41.51
C GLY A 853 27.01 15.15 -41.35
N ARG A 854 26.76 13.99 -40.72
CA ARG A 854 27.75 12.91 -40.55
C ARG A 854 27.56 11.85 -41.64
N ARG A 855 28.62 11.59 -42.42
CA ARG A 855 28.61 10.56 -43.48
C ARG A 855 29.08 9.21 -42.91
N VAL A 856 28.34 8.14 -43.22
CA VAL A 856 28.71 6.74 -42.95
C VAL A 856 29.03 6.06 -44.29
N PRO A 857 30.22 5.50 -44.51
CA PRO A 857 30.58 4.81 -45.75
C PRO A 857 30.04 3.37 -45.76
N ARG A 858 29.32 2.98 -46.81
CA ARG A 858 28.76 1.62 -46.95
C ARG A 858 29.69 0.61 -47.65
N ASN A 859 30.67 1.08 -48.42
CA ASN A 859 31.66 0.21 -49.07
C ASN A 859 32.75 -0.21 -48.07
N ILE A 860 32.92 -1.51 -47.85
CA ILE A 860 33.89 -2.09 -46.91
C ILE A 860 35.34 -1.66 -47.15
N VAL A 861 35.72 -1.37 -48.40
CA VAL A 861 37.06 -0.86 -48.74
C VAL A 861 37.25 0.57 -48.22
N ILE A 862 36.24 1.43 -48.38
CA ILE A 862 36.25 2.81 -47.86
C ILE A 862 36.22 2.79 -46.33
N VAL A 863 35.42 1.91 -45.72
CA VAL A 863 35.41 1.69 -44.26
C VAL A 863 36.81 1.29 -43.78
N ALA A 864 37.51 0.40 -44.47
CA ALA A 864 38.86 -0.03 -44.09
C ALA A 864 39.90 1.11 -44.20
N ILE A 865 39.85 1.92 -45.26
CA ILE A 865 40.72 3.09 -45.42
C ILE A 865 40.44 4.12 -44.31
N TRP A 866 39.16 4.40 -44.02
CA TRP A 866 38.79 5.33 -42.95
C TRP A 866 39.09 4.76 -41.55
N LEU A 867 39.04 3.44 -41.35
CA LEU A 867 39.48 2.79 -40.12
C LEU A 867 40.98 3.01 -39.87
N ILE A 868 41.82 2.91 -40.91
CA ILE A 868 43.25 3.23 -40.81
C ILE A 868 43.44 4.70 -40.42
N TRP A 869 42.69 5.62 -41.04
CA TRP A 869 42.74 7.05 -40.69
C TRP A 869 42.30 7.35 -39.25
N GLU A 870 41.17 6.82 -38.79
CA GLU A 870 40.71 7.03 -37.41
C GLU A 870 41.66 6.33 -36.40
N THR A 871 42.29 5.22 -36.77
CA THR A 871 43.35 4.59 -35.94
C THR A 871 44.59 5.47 -35.85
N PHE A 872 44.98 6.14 -36.94
CA PHE A 872 46.11 7.08 -36.99
C PHE A 872 45.84 8.34 -36.16
N VAL A 873 44.65 8.93 -36.27
CA VAL A 873 44.19 10.02 -35.40
C VAL A 873 44.26 9.60 -33.92
N GLN A 874 43.80 8.39 -33.59
CA GLN A 874 43.74 7.92 -32.21
C GLN A 874 45.09 7.49 -31.64
N LEU A 875 46.02 7.06 -32.49
CA LEU A 875 47.43 6.94 -32.13
C LEU A 875 47.98 8.31 -31.72
N TRP A 876 47.69 9.36 -32.49
CA TRP A 876 48.17 10.71 -32.18
C TRP A 876 47.54 11.30 -30.90
N HIS A 877 46.24 11.11 -30.67
CA HIS A 877 45.58 11.44 -29.40
C HIS A 877 46.27 10.75 -28.19
N THR A 878 46.80 9.54 -28.40
CA THR A 878 47.49 8.75 -27.36
C THR A 878 48.95 9.22 -27.16
N LEU A 879 49.64 9.66 -28.22
CA LEU A 879 51.05 10.09 -28.17
C LEU A 879 51.24 11.58 -27.83
N CYS A 880 50.29 12.45 -28.19
CA CYS A 880 50.37 13.90 -27.95
C CYS A 880 49.11 14.44 -27.24
N PRO A 881 48.74 13.89 -26.06
CA PRO A 881 47.47 14.18 -25.42
C PRO A 881 47.28 15.68 -25.10
N THR A 882 48.33 16.36 -24.65
CA THR A 882 48.34 17.78 -24.26
C THR A 882 48.04 18.76 -25.40
N LEU A 883 48.16 18.34 -26.67
CA LEU A 883 47.93 19.17 -27.85
C LEU A 883 46.59 18.87 -28.54
N LEU A 884 45.94 17.75 -28.21
CA LEU A 884 44.83 17.17 -28.98
C LEU A 884 43.59 16.88 -28.14
N LEU A 885 43.74 16.40 -26.90
CA LEU A 885 42.62 16.16 -26.00
C LEU A 885 42.10 17.50 -25.45
N GLY A 886 40.77 17.68 -25.41
CA GLY A 886 40.14 18.90 -24.89
C GLY A 886 40.48 20.20 -25.63
N ARG A 887 41.13 20.13 -26.80
CA ARG A 887 41.60 21.28 -27.59
C ARG A 887 40.49 22.30 -27.88
N ILE A 888 39.25 21.85 -28.03
CA ILE A 888 38.06 22.70 -28.13
C ILE A 888 37.52 22.91 -26.71
N LYS A 889 37.86 24.03 -26.06
CA LYS A 889 37.40 24.36 -24.70
C LYS A 889 35.88 24.58 -24.55
N ARG A 890 35.10 24.53 -25.63
CA ARG A 890 33.63 24.66 -25.60
C ARG A 890 32.97 23.29 -25.41
N PRO A 891 31.89 23.16 -24.61
CA PRO A 891 31.15 21.93 -24.46
C PRO A 891 30.52 21.48 -25.80
N LEU A 892 30.15 20.19 -25.88
CA LEU A 892 29.47 19.61 -27.05
C LEU A 892 28.11 20.28 -27.27
N SER A 893 27.81 20.72 -28.50
CA SER A 893 26.46 21.19 -28.84
C SER A 893 25.45 20.03 -28.91
N LYS A 894 24.14 20.33 -28.87
CA LYS A 894 23.07 19.30 -28.95
C LYS A 894 23.22 18.39 -30.19
N ASP A 895 23.56 18.96 -31.35
CA ASP A 895 23.86 18.21 -32.58
C ASP A 895 25.06 17.24 -32.42
N GLN A 896 26.07 17.62 -31.64
CA GLN A 896 27.25 16.79 -31.37
C GLN A 896 26.96 15.70 -30.33
N GLN A 897 26.24 16.02 -29.25
CA GLN A 897 25.79 15.04 -28.25
C GLN A 897 24.95 13.95 -28.93
N LEU A 898 23.97 14.34 -29.74
CA LEU A 898 23.14 13.39 -30.50
C LEU A 898 23.97 12.61 -31.54
N SER A 899 24.93 13.25 -32.23
CA SER A 899 25.86 12.53 -33.13
C SER A 899 26.62 11.40 -32.39
N LEU A 900 27.11 11.66 -31.18
CA LEU A 900 27.88 10.68 -30.40
C LEU A 900 27.01 9.54 -29.87
N ARG A 901 25.82 9.85 -29.34
CA ARG A 901 24.82 8.85 -28.93
C ARG A 901 24.40 7.95 -30.11
N LEU A 902 24.24 8.52 -31.31
CA LEU A 902 23.95 7.77 -32.53
C LEU A 902 25.13 6.90 -33.01
N PHE A 903 26.39 7.36 -32.87
CA PHE A 903 27.56 6.52 -33.18
C PHE A 903 27.67 5.32 -32.22
N SER A 904 27.44 5.51 -30.91
CA SER A 904 27.34 4.39 -29.94
C SER A 904 26.25 3.40 -30.38
N ARG A 905 24.99 3.86 -30.53
CA ARG A 905 23.86 3.02 -30.94
C ARG A 905 24.09 2.27 -32.25
N LEU A 906 24.69 2.91 -33.26
CA LEU A 906 25.04 2.27 -34.53
C LEU A 906 26.17 1.24 -34.39
N ALA A 907 27.16 1.47 -33.52
CA ALA A 907 28.19 0.48 -33.22
C ALA A 907 27.61 -0.78 -32.55
N HIS A 908 26.64 -0.62 -31.64
CA HIS A 908 25.89 -1.74 -31.03
C HIS A 908 25.06 -2.50 -32.09
N ALA A 909 24.31 -1.82 -32.96
CA ALA A 909 23.57 -2.48 -34.05
C ALA A 909 24.50 -3.25 -35.01
N TYR A 910 25.62 -2.64 -35.41
CA TYR A 910 26.61 -3.29 -36.26
C TYR A 910 27.38 -4.43 -35.57
N TRP A 911 27.46 -4.49 -34.23
CA TRP A 911 28.06 -5.61 -33.50
C TRP A 911 27.30 -6.93 -33.74
N PHE A 912 25.98 -6.85 -33.90
CA PHE A 912 25.13 -8.00 -34.20
C PHE A 912 24.92 -8.24 -35.70
N ALA A 913 24.77 -7.17 -36.50
CA ALA A 913 24.42 -7.29 -37.93
C ALA A 913 25.61 -7.28 -38.91
N ARG A 914 26.80 -6.80 -38.53
CA ARG A 914 27.90 -6.51 -39.47
C ARG A 914 29.25 -7.03 -38.97
N SER A 915 30.27 -6.93 -39.84
CA SER A 915 31.62 -7.40 -39.51
C SER A 915 32.36 -6.41 -38.59
N LYS A 916 33.44 -6.88 -37.97
CA LYS A 916 34.22 -6.12 -36.97
C LYS A 916 34.81 -4.81 -37.51
N VAL A 917 35.05 -4.69 -38.81
CA VAL A 917 35.69 -3.52 -39.43
C VAL A 917 34.79 -2.27 -39.40
N PRO A 918 33.53 -2.31 -39.88
CA PRO A 918 32.55 -1.24 -39.63
C PRO A 918 32.37 -0.86 -38.17
N VAL A 919 32.27 -1.84 -37.26
CA VAL A 919 32.11 -1.59 -35.81
C VAL A 919 33.27 -0.77 -35.26
N PHE A 920 34.52 -1.18 -35.51
CA PHE A 920 35.69 -0.44 -35.05
C PHE A 920 35.82 0.93 -35.68
N TRP A 921 35.41 1.11 -36.95
CA TRP A 921 35.43 2.43 -37.58
C TRP A 921 34.44 3.40 -36.91
N ILE A 922 33.17 3.00 -36.71
CA ILE A 922 32.17 3.85 -36.05
C ILE A 922 32.61 4.20 -34.64
N HIS A 923 33.05 3.20 -33.88
CA HIS A 923 33.44 3.38 -32.49
C HIS A 923 34.62 4.36 -32.36
N LEU A 924 35.68 4.19 -33.15
CA LEU A 924 36.78 5.14 -33.19
C LEU A 924 36.32 6.51 -33.68
N ARG A 925 35.46 6.60 -34.71
CA ARG A 925 34.94 7.88 -35.21
C ARG A 925 34.17 8.67 -34.14
N GLY A 926 33.42 7.98 -33.28
CA GLY A 926 32.76 8.57 -32.12
C GLY A 926 33.76 9.05 -31.06
N LEU A 927 34.66 8.17 -30.63
CA LEU A 927 35.69 8.46 -29.63
C LEU A 927 36.59 9.65 -30.04
N ASN A 928 37.12 9.61 -31.27
CA ASN A 928 37.98 10.64 -31.86
C ASN A 928 37.28 12.01 -32.02
N LEU A 929 35.94 12.04 -32.03
CA LEU A 929 35.14 13.26 -32.04
C LEU A 929 34.92 13.78 -30.62
N ALA A 930 34.57 12.91 -29.67
CA ALA A 930 34.32 13.26 -28.28
C ALA A 930 35.57 13.81 -27.57
N GLU A 931 36.73 13.18 -27.79
CA GLU A 931 37.99 13.52 -27.11
C GLU A 931 38.54 14.93 -27.38
N ARG A 932 38.05 15.60 -28.43
CA ARG A 932 38.44 16.97 -28.79
C ARG A 932 37.81 18.03 -27.87
N HIS A 933 36.78 17.65 -27.13
CA HIS A 933 36.00 18.49 -26.22
C HIS A 933 36.33 18.19 -24.74
N PRO A 934 35.81 18.98 -23.78
CA PRO A 934 35.99 18.71 -22.35
C PRO A 934 35.27 17.42 -21.90
N PRO A 935 35.52 16.96 -20.66
CA PRO A 935 34.76 15.87 -20.03
C PRO A 935 33.23 16.02 -20.24
N SER A 936 32.59 14.91 -20.58
CA SER A 936 31.17 14.85 -20.94
C SER A 936 30.65 13.41 -20.84
N LEU A 937 29.35 13.24 -20.65
CA LEU A 937 28.73 11.92 -20.54
C LEU A 937 28.93 11.09 -21.82
N GLU A 938 28.86 11.72 -22.99
CA GLU A 938 29.14 11.06 -24.28
C GLU A 938 30.60 10.60 -24.42
N LEU A 939 31.57 11.36 -23.87
CA LEU A 939 32.96 10.93 -23.80
C LEU A 939 33.13 9.78 -22.79
N GLY A 940 32.46 9.86 -21.64
CA GLY A 940 32.38 8.76 -20.66
C GLY A 940 31.88 7.47 -21.30
N GLN A 941 30.75 7.53 -22.02
CA GLN A 941 30.18 6.41 -22.76
C GLN A 941 31.18 5.84 -23.79
N ALA A 942 31.71 6.68 -24.68
CA ALA A 942 32.64 6.25 -25.72
C ALA A 942 33.94 5.63 -25.16
N CYS A 943 34.46 6.16 -24.05
CA CYS A 943 35.60 5.55 -23.35
C CYS A 943 35.23 4.20 -22.71
N SER A 944 34.02 4.05 -22.16
CA SER A 944 33.56 2.78 -21.57
C SER A 944 33.44 1.67 -22.62
N GLU A 945 32.83 1.96 -23.77
CA GLU A 945 32.63 1.03 -24.88
C GLU A 945 33.94 0.61 -25.57
N HIS A 946 34.99 1.45 -25.47
CA HIS A 946 36.32 1.14 -25.99
C HIS A 946 36.94 -0.07 -25.27
N ALA A 947 36.64 -0.21 -23.96
CA ALA A 947 37.22 -1.23 -23.12
C ALA A 947 36.92 -2.67 -23.59
N PRO A 948 35.65 -3.14 -23.71
CA PRO A 948 35.35 -4.47 -24.22
C PRO A 948 35.81 -4.65 -25.67
N GLY A 949 35.78 -3.58 -26.50
CA GLY A 949 36.30 -3.59 -27.87
C GLY A 949 37.78 -3.99 -27.94
N MET A 950 38.62 -3.51 -27.01
CA MET A 950 40.04 -3.88 -26.97
C MET A 950 40.30 -5.36 -26.68
N THR A 951 39.35 -6.10 -26.07
CA THR A 951 39.50 -7.55 -25.83
C THR A 951 39.51 -8.36 -27.13
N LEU A 952 38.82 -7.92 -28.18
CA LEU A 952 38.78 -8.61 -29.47
C LEU A 952 40.14 -8.60 -30.19
N VAL A 953 40.95 -7.56 -29.95
CA VAL A 953 42.27 -7.34 -30.54
C VAL A 953 43.43 -7.65 -29.58
N GLY A 954 43.14 -7.88 -28.30
CA GLY A 954 44.13 -8.24 -27.27
C GLY A 954 44.87 -7.07 -26.64
N LEU A 955 44.42 -5.83 -26.83
CA LEU A 955 45.04 -4.61 -26.30
C LEU A 955 44.59 -4.30 -24.87
N TYR A 956 44.68 -5.30 -23.98
CA TYR A 956 44.06 -5.27 -22.64
C TYR A 956 44.45 -4.05 -21.78
N GLN A 957 45.72 -3.63 -21.81
CA GLN A 957 46.19 -2.44 -21.08
C GLN A 957 45.49 -1.15 -21.54
N ARG A 958 45.22 -1.02 -22.84
CA ARG A 958 44.47 0.12 -23.39
C ARG A 958 42.99 0.05 -22.98
N GLY A 959 42.40 -1.14 -22.92
CA GLY A 959 41.04 -1.33 -22.43
C GLY A 959 40.87 -0.90 -20.98
N VAL A 960 41.81 -1.29 -20.10
CA VAL A 960 41.87 -0.86 -18.69
C VAL A 960 41.93 0.67 -18.58
N ALA A 961 42.91 1.31 -19.22
CA ALA A 961 43.10 2.76 -19.11
C ALA A 961 41.89 3.59 -19.61
N TYR A 962 41.15 3.09 -20.61
CA TYR A 962 39.94 3.76 -21.09
C TYR A 962 38.72 3.52 -20.19
N ALA A 963 38.61 2.36 -19.54
CA ALA A 963 37.60 2.11 -18.52
C ALA A 963 37.85 2.98 -17.26
N GLU A 964 39.10 3.12 -16.82
CA GLU A 964 39.49 3.97 -15.71
C GLU A 964 39.24 5.46 -16.00
N ARG A 965 39.60 5.93 -17.20
CA ARG A 965 39.30 7.31 -17.64
C ARG A 965 37.79 7.57 -17.75
N SER A 966 37.03 6.59 -18.25
CA SER A 966 35.57 6.67 -18.29
C SER A 966 34.97 6.80 -16.88
N LEU A 967 35.45 5.97 -15.94
CA LEU A 967 35.02 6.01 -14.55
C LEU A 967 35.36 7.33 -13.86
N ALA A 968 36.54 7.91 -14.14
CA ALA A 968 36.94 9.21 -13.60
C ALA A 968 35.98 10.33 -14.08
N ILE A 969 35.74 10.42 -15.39
CA ILE A 969 34.79 11.39 -15.98
C ILE A 969 33.38 11.22 -15.39
N ARG A 970 32.93 9.99 -15.17
CA ARG A 970 31.58 9.69 -14.66
C ARG A 970 31.47 9.89 -13.14
N LYS A 971 32.58 9.84 -12.39
CA LYS A 971 32.66 10.28 -10.98
C LYS A 971 32.65 11.81 -10.87
N GLU A 972 33.39 12.50 -11.73
CA GLU A 972 33.41 13.98 -11.82
C GLU A 972 32.03 14.56 -12.18
N LEU A 973 31.28 13.89 -13.06
CA LEU A 973 29.96 14.32 -13.53
C LEU A 973 28.76 13.74 -12.75
N GLY A 974 28.98 12.97 -11.68
CA GLY A 974 27.90 12.39 -10.85
C GLY A 974 27.05 11.29 -11.52
N ASP A 975 27.49 10.71 -12.64
CA ASP A 975 26.75 9.71 -13.43
C ASP A 975 26.82 8.32 -12.77
N ILE A 976 25.94 8.04 -11.80
CA ILE A 976 25.95 6.80 -10.99
C ILE A 976 25.80 5.54 -11.87
N TRP A 977 24.82 5.52 -12.78
CA TRP A 977 24.60 4.38 -13.69
C TRP A 977 25.81 4.16 -14.59
N GLY A 978 26.35 5.25 -15.15
CA GLY A 978 27.50 5.19 -16.02
C GLY A 978 28.78 4.76 -15.32
N GLN A 979 29.00 5.16 -14.06
CA GLN A 979 30.08 4.62 -13.23
C GLN A 979 29.96 3.10 -13.11
N GLY A 980 28.75 2.60 -12.83
CA GLY A 980 28.43 1.17 -12.80
C GLY A 980 28.78 0.45 -14.10
N GLN A 981 28.32 0.96 -15.25
CA GLN A 981 28.65 0.40 -16.57
C GLN A 981 30.17 0.44 -16.86
N SER A 982 30.84 1.54 -16.55
CA SER A 982 32.30 1.67 -16.76
C SER A 982 33.09 0.69 -15.90
N LEU A 983 32.63 0.39 -14.69
CA LEU A 983 33.18 -0.65 -13.81
C LEU A 983 32.88 -2.07 -14.32
N HIS A 984 31.67 -2.33 -14.82
CA HIS A 984 31.31 -3.59 -15.47
C HIS A 984 32.24 -3.88 -16.67
N PHE A 985 32.36 -2.91 -17.59
CA PHE A 985 33.24 -3.02 -18.76
C PHE A 985 34.73 -3.10 -18.37
N HIS A 986 35.16 -2.46 -17.28
CA HIS A 986 36.49 -2.70 -16.72
C HIS A 986 36.66 -4.17 -16.32
N GLY A 987 35.69 -4.73 -15.59
CA GLY A 987 35.63 -6.15 -15.23
C GLY A 987 35.75 -7.10 -16.42
N VAL A 988 35.05 -6.82 -17.53
CA VAL A 988 35.15 -7.61 -18.78
C VAL A 988 36.58 -7.64 -19.32
N VAL A 989 37.28 -6.49 -19.33
CA VAL A 989 38.68 -6.44 -19.78
C VAL A 989 39.61 -7.18 -18.82
N LEU A 990 39.40 -7.04 -17.50
CA LEU A 990 40.20 -7.71 -16.48
C LEU A 990 40.03 -9.23 -16.53
N TYR A 991 38.80 -9.73 -16.70
CA TYR A 991 38.54 -11.15 -16.94
C TYR A 991 39.24 -11.62 -18.21
N ALA A 992 39.09 -10.92 -19.34
CA ALA A 992 39.74 -11.31 -20.61
C ALA A 992 41.28 -11.24 -20.56
N ALA A 993 41.84 -10.42 -19.68
CA ALA A 993 43.27 -10.29 -19.38
C ALA A 993 43.79 -11.31 -18.34
N SER A 994 42.93 -12.22 -17.85
CA SER A 994 43.22 -13.19 -16.78
C SER A 994 43.62 -12.54 -15.44
N ARG A 995 43.00 -11.41 -15.07
CA ARG A 995 43.21 -10.67 -13.81
C ARG A 995 41.99 -10.83 -12.89
N TYR A 996 41.78 -12.04 -12.39
CA TYR A 996 40.52 -12.46 -11.76
C TYR A 996 40.19 -11.71 -10.46
N GLU A 997 41.16 -11.45 -9.58
CA GLU A 997 40.95 -10.69 -8.33
C GLU A 997 40.44 -9.27 -8.63
N GLN A 998 41.18 -8.52 -9.43
CA GLN A 998 40.82 -7.14 -9.84
C GLN A 998 39.47 -7.10 -10.57
N CYS A 999 39.14 -8.14 -11.34
CA CYS A 999 37.84 -8.28 -11.99
C CYS A 999 36.70 -8.38 -10.97
N ILE A 1000 36.87 -9.24 -9.95
CA ILE A 1000 35.87 -9.42 -8.87
C ILE A 1000 35.66 -8.10 -8.12
N ASP A 1001 36.74 -7.39 -7.76
CA ASP A 1001 36.64 -6.11 -7.04
C ASP A 1001 35.88 -5.06 -7.85
N LYS A 1002 36.23 -4.90 -9.14
CA LYS A 1002 35.57 -3.92 -10.02
C LYS A 1002 34.13 -4.29 -10.35
N CYS A 1003 33.82 -5.57 -10.52
CA CYS A 1003 32.43 -6.00 -10.69
C CYS A 1003 31.60 -5.92 -9.41
N ARG A 1004 32.18 -6.08 -8.21
CA ARG A 1004 31.47 -5.81 -6.94
C ARG A 1004 31.14 -4.32 -6.77
N GLU A 1005 32.05 -3.43 -7.18
CA GLU A 1005 31.77 -1.98 -7.25
C GLU A 1005 30.67 -1.69 -8.30
N ALA A 1006 30.73 -2.34 -9.47
CA ALA A 1006 29.72 -2.20 -10.53
C ALA A 1006 28.31 -2.64 -10.08
N VAL A 1007 28.19 -3.85 -9.52
CA VAL A 1007 26.91 -4.44 -9.08
C VAL A 1007 26.20 -3.52 -8.09
N ARG A 1008 26.91 -3.02 -7.06
CA ARG A 1008 26.35 -2.10 -6.06
C ARG A 1008 25.76 -0.81 -6.68
N LEU A 1009 26.41 -0.27 -7.71
CA LEU A 1009 25.92 0.95 -8.39
C LEU A 1009 24.80 0.65 -9.39
N LEU A 1010 24.87 -0.47 -10.09
CA LEU A 1010 23.89 -0.86 -11.11
C LEU A 1010 22.56 -1.31 -10.50
N GLU A 1011 22.59 -2.02 -9.36
CA GLU A 1011 21.38 -2.42 -8.63
C GLU A 1011 20.56 -1.19 -8.17
N ARG A 1012 21.21 -0.13 -7.66
CA ARG A 1012 20.57 1.17 -7.35
C ARG A 1012 19.89 1.82 -8.55
N THR A 1013 20.43 1.61 -9.75
CA THR A 1013 20.01 2.32 -10.97
C THR A 1013 19.01 1.52 -11.82
N GLY A 1014 18.72 0.28 -11.42
CA GLY A 1014 17.71 -0.61 -12.02
C GLY A 1014 18.17 -1.33 -13.30
N ASP A 1015 19.43 -1.18 -13.72
CA ASP A 1015 19.96 -1.87 -14.91
C ASP A 1015 20.43 -3.29 -14.55
N PHE A 1016 19.47 -4.16 -14.23
CA PHE A 1016 19.74 -5.54 -13.84
C PHE A 1016 20.42 -6.37 -14.95
N TRP A 1017 20.33 -5.97 -16.22
CA TRP A 1017 21.06 -6.63 -17.30
C TRP A 1017 22.58 -6.39 -17.16
N GLU A 1018 23.01 -5.13 -16.97
CA GLU A 1018 24.43 -4.84 -16.66
C GLU A 1018 24.87 -5.52 -15.33
N VAL A 1019 23.98 -5.61 -14.31
CA VAL A 1019 24.23 -6.38 -13.08
C VAL A 1019 24.51 -7.86 -13.39
N HIS A 1020 23.68 -8.51 -14.21
CA HIS A 1020 23.83 -9.92 -14.57
C HIS A 1020 25.18 -10.19 -15.26
N ILE A 1021 25.62 -9.31 -16.18
CA ILE A 1021 26.90 -9.48 -16.87
C ILE A 1021 28.08 -9.20 -15.92
N ALA A 1022 27.96 -8.25 -14.99
CA ALA A 1022 28.96 -8.01 -13.94
C ALA A 1022 29.08 -9.20 -12.97
N ARG A 1023 27.96 -9.71 -12.44
CA ARG A 1023 27.92 -10.92 -11.61
C ARG A 1023 28.47 -12.13 -12.37
N TYR A 1024 28.20 -12.26 -13.67
CA TYR A 1024 28.80 -13.33 -14.49
C TYR A 1024 30.33 -13.23 -14.54
N GLN A 1025 30.94 -12.02 -14.63
CA GLN A 1025 32.41 -11.91 -14.55
C GLN A 1025 32.94 -12.31 -13.17
N ILE A 1026 32.21 -12.03 -12.08
CA ILE A 1026 32.55 -12.49 -10.72
C ILE A 1026 32.54 -14.02 -10.69
N ALA A 1027 31.41 -14.65 -11.04
CA ALA A 1027 31.24 -16.09 -11.01
C ALA A 1027 32.27 -16.81 -11.89
N ALA A 1028 32.51 -16.32 -13.11
CA ALA A 1028 33.51 -16.85 -14.03
C ALA A 1028 34.96 -16.63 -13.55
N SER A 1029 35.22 -15.61 -12.73
CA SER A 1029 36.54 -15.35 -12.12
C SER A 1029 36.78 -16.22 -10.89
N LEU A 1030 35.79 -16.38 -10.00
CA LEU A 1030 35.86 -17.27 -8.85
C LEU A 1030 36.13 -18.72 -9.28
N TYR A 1031 35.44 -19.19 -10.33
CA TYR A 1031 35.70 -20.50 -10.95
C TYR A 1031 37.16 -20.66 -11.43
N ARG A 1032 37.81 -19.58 -11.92
CA ARG A 1032 39.21 -19.63 -12.37
C ARG A 1032 40.19 -19.58 -11.20
N LEU A 1033 39.85 -18.92 -10.09
CA LEU A 1033 40.62 -18.93 -8.84
C LEU A 1033 40.46 -20.24 -8.05
N GLY A 1034 39.50 -21.09 -8.41
CA GLY A 1034 39.22 -22.36 -7.75
C GLY A 1034 38.15 -22.30 -6.65
N ASP A 1035 37.56 -21.13 -6.40
CA ASP A 1035 36.38 -21.01 -5.53
C ASP A 1035 35.13 -21.46 -6.31
N LEU A 1036 34.90 -22.77 -6.29
CA LEU A 1036 33.73 -23.39 -6.93
C LEU A 1036 32.43 -23.12 -6.15
N ALA A 1037 32.51 -22.77 -4.86
CA ALA A 1037 31.36 -22.51 -4.02
C ALA A 1037 30.78 -21.12 -4.31
N GLY A 1038 31.59 -20.06 -4.22
CA GLY A 1038 31.18 -18.70 -4.58
C GLY A 1038 30.84 -18.55 -6.06
N ALA A 1039 31.52 -19.30 -6.95
CA ALA A 1039 31.16 -19.36 -8.37
C ALA A 1039 29.78 -19.97 -8.62
N LEU A 1040 29.40 -21.00 -7.85
CA LEU A 1040 28.08 -21.63 -7.91
C LEU A 1040 26.98 -20.74 -7.30
N GLU A 1041 27.28 -20.05 -6.19
CA GLU A 1041 26.38 -19.12 -5.52
C GLU A 1041 26.01 -17.94 -6.42
N GLU A 1042 26.99 -17.27 -7.03
CA GLU A 1042 26.72 -16.18 -7.98
C GLU A 1042 26.05 -16.70 -9.26
N ALA A 1043 26.41 -17.89 -9.76
CA ALA A 1043 25.71 -18.49 -10.91
C ALA A 1043 24.20 -18.72 -10.61
N ARG A 1044 23.87 -19.18 -9.39
CA ARG A 1044 22.47 -19.33 -8.94
C ARG A 1044 21.76 -17.99 -8.81
N ARG A 1045 22.40 -16.95 -8.26
CA ARG A 1045 21.84 -15.59 -8.18
C ARG A 1045 21.49 -15.03 -9.56
N ILE A 1046 22.40 -15.13 -10.53
CA ILE A 1046 22.18 -14.68 -11.91
C ILE A 1046 21.03 -15.47 -12.56
N HIS A 1047 20.96 -16.78 -12.33
CA HIS A 1047 19.90 -17.61 -12.91
C HIS A 1047 18.52 -17.25 -12.34
N ALA A 1048 18.40 -17.12 -11.01
CA ALA A 1048 17.15 -16.75 -10.35
C ALA A 1048 16.67 -15.34 -10.75
N SER A 1049 17.55 -14.34 -10.67
CA SER A 1049 17.26 -12.95 -11.07
C SER A 1049 16.93 -12.85 -12.58
N GLY A 1050 17.61 -13.65 -13.42
CA GLY A 1050 17.29 -13.75 -14.84
C GLY A 1050 15.90 -14.33 -15.11
N LEU A 1051 15.48 -15.35 -14.35
CA LEU A 1051 14.11 -15.88 -14.45
C LEU A 1051 13.05 -14.91 -13.90
N GLU A 1052 13.33 -14.21 -12.80
CA GLU A 1052 12.41 -13.22 -12.21
C GLU A 1052 12.09 -12.08 -13.19
N LEU A 1053 13.11 -11.59 -13.90
CA LEU A 1053 13.04 -10.45 -14.81
C LEU A 1053 12.73 -10.82 -16.27
N GLY A 1054 12.62 -12.12 -16.60
CA GLY A 1054 12.44 -12.60 -17.97
C GLY A 1054 13.70 -12.46 -18.86
N ASP A 1055 14.86 -12.19 -18.26
CA ASP A 1055 16.15 -12.11 -18.96
C ASP A 1055 16.66 -13.52 -19.32
N GLU A 1056 16.19 -14.01 -20.46
CA GLU A 1056 16.66 -15.27 -21.05
C GLU A 1056 18.17 -15.27 -21.33
N GLN A 1057 18.83 -14.12 -21.45
CA GLN A 1057 20.27 -14.08 -21.65
C GLN A 1057 20.98 -14.46 -20.34
N ALA A 1058 20.65 -13.79 -19.23
CA ALA A 1058 21.20 -14.06 -17.91
C ALA A 1058 20.92 -15.49 -17.40
N SER A 1059 19.67 -15.96 -17.54
CA SER A 1059 19.30 -17.30 -17.10
C SER A 1059 20.04 -18.39 -17.90
N GLY A 1060 20.36 -18.14 -19.17
CA GLY A 1060 21.15 -19.03 -20.02
C GLY A 1060 22.65 -19.03 -19.75
N ILE A 1061 23.30 -17.86 -19.70
CA ILE A 1061 24.77 -17.77 -19.57
C ILE A 1061 25.29 -18.26 -18.21
N SER A 1062 24.48 -18.09 -17.15
CA SER A 1062 24.80 -18.54 -15.78
C SER A 1062 24.98 -20.06 -15.67
N LEU A 1063 24.26 -20.85 -16.47
CA LEU A 1063 24.36 -22.31 -16.46
C LEU A 1063 25.76 -22.80 -16.82
N ASP A 1064 26.53 -22.06 -17.62
CA ASP A 1064 27.88 -22.51 -18.00
C ASP A 1064 28.86 -22.45 -16.83
N VAL A 1065 28.68 -21.55 -15.86
CA VAL A 1065 29.49 -21.49 -14.63
C VAL A 1065 28.99 -22.52 -13.62
N TRP A 1066 27.66 -22.63 -13.46
CA TRP A 1066 27.02 -23.62 -12.59
C TRP A 1066 27.48 -25.05 -12.94
N ALA A 1067 27.33 -25.44 -14.21
CA ALA A 1067 27.72 -26.77 -14.70
C ALA A 1067 29.21 -27.05 -14.53
N ARG A 1068 30.07 -26.03 -14.74
CA ARG A 1068 31.53 -26.16 -14.57
C ARG A 1068 31.96 -26.26 -13.11
N SER A 1069 31.23 -25.64 -12.19
CA SER A 1069 31.56 -25.61 -10.75
C SER A 1069 31.00 -26.82 -10.00
N ALA A 1070 29.75 -27.21 -10.28
CA ALA A 1070 29.08 -28.34 -9.63
C ALA A 1070 28.04 -29.01 -10.57
N PRO A 1071 28.47 -29.86 -11.53
CA PRO A 1071 27.55 -30.46 -12.51
C PRO A 1071 26.48 -31.33 -11.88
N ALA A 1072 26.81 -32.07 -10.80
CA ALA A 1072 25.86 -32.88 -10.04
C ALA A 1072 24.74 -32.06 -9.35
N GLN A 1073 24.91 -30.73 -9.21
CA GLN A 1073 23.94 -29.84 -8.59
C GLN A 1073 23.17 -28.97 -9.59
N LEU A 1074 23.25 -29.25 -10.90
CA LEU A 1074 22.46 -28.58 -11.95
C LEU A 1074 21.20 -29.41 -12.26
N PRO A 1075 19.98 -28.93 -11.94
CA PRO A 1075 18.76 -29.69 -12.19
C PRO A 1075 18.54 -29.96 -13.68
N PRO A 1076 18.27 -31.21 -14.10
CA PRO A 1076 17.99 -31.52 -15.51
C PRO A 1076 16.84 -30.70 -16.14
N PRO A 1077 15.71 -30.40 -15.44
CA PRO A 1077 14.64 -29.57 -16.01
C PRO A 1077 15.10 -28.16 -16.39
N VAL A 1078 15.93 -27.52 -15.55
CA VAL A 1078 16.47 -26.17 -15.80
C VAL A 1078 17.29 -26.13 -17.09
N LEU A 1079 18.19 -27.11 -17.27
CA LEU A 1079 18.97 -27.19 -18.49
C LEU A 1079 18.11 -27.54 -19.72
N GLN A 1080 17.10 -28.41 -19.58
CA GLN A 1080 16.19 -28.73 -20.69
C GLN A 1080 15.35 -27.52 -21.12
N GLN A 1081 14.88 -26.71 -20.17
CA GLN A 1081 14.17 -25.46 -20.45
C GLN A 1081 15.07 -24.53 -21.29
N GLU A 1082 16.32 -24.29 -20.89
CA GLU A 1082 17.24 -23.42 -21.63
C GLU A 1082 17.70 -23.97 -22.98
N LEU A 1083 17.73 -25.29 -23.16
CA LEU A 1083 17.98 -25.96 -24.44
C LEU A 1083 16.77 -25.91 -25.39
N SER A 1084 15.55 -25.76 -24.86
CA SER A 1084 14.31 -25.67 -25.65
C SER A 1084 14.04 -24.27 -26.21
N ARG A 1085 14.57 -23.21 -25.58
CA ARG A 1085 14.39 -21.81 -25.98
C ARG A 1085 15.04 -21.49 -27.34
N LYS A 1086 14.35 -20.71 -28.16
CA LYS A 1086 14.83 -20.24 -29.48
C LYS A 1086 15.84 -19.10 -29.32
N ARG A 1087 17.09 -19.43 -29.00
CA ARG A 1087 18.19 -18.45 -28.93
C ARG A 1087 18.63 -18.02 -30.33
N HIS A 1088 18.64 -16.71 -30.56
CA HIS A 1088 19.22 -16.10 -31.77
C HIS A 1088 20.68 -15.68 -31.57
N ASP A 1089 21.15 -15.59 -30.33
CA ASP A 1089 22.49 -15.11 -30.01
C ASP A 1089 23.54 -16.25 -30.06
N ALA A 1090 24.53 -16.10 -30.96
CA ALA A 1090 25.51 -17.16 -31.18
C ALA A 1090 26.49 -17.37 -30.00
N GLN A 1091 26.53 -16.45 -29.03
CA GLN A 1091 27.33 -16.62 -27.81
C GLN A 1091 26.62 -17.51 -26.79
N GLY A 1092 25.37 -17.21 -26.43
CA GLY A 1092 24.55 -17.94 -25.47
C GLY A 1092 24.31 -19.38 -25.90
N ILE A 1093 24.09 -19.64 -27.20
CA ILE A 1093 24.12 -21.00 -27.77
C ILE A 1093 25.44 -21.72 -27.43
N GLY A 1094 26.58 -21.03 -27.51
CA GLY A 1094 27.89 -21.55 -27.14
C GLY A 1094 28.10 -21.74 -25.63
N GLN A 1095 27.43 -20.97 -24.78
CA GLN A 1095 27.52 -21.07 -23.32
C GLN A 1095 26.61 -22.19 -22.78
N VAL A 1096 25.34 -22.24 -23.20
CA VAL A 1096 24.42 -23.35 -22.86
C VAL A 1096 24.96 -24.69 -23.39
N ALA A 1097 25.61 -24.73 -24.55
CA ALA A 1097 26.29 -25.93 -25.04
C ALA A 1097 27.50 -26.37 -24.19
N ILE A 1098 28.19 -25.46 -23.49
CA ILE A 1098 29.19 -25.83 -22.47
C ILE A 1098 28.50 -26.48 -21.28
N ALA A 1099 27.38 -25.93 -20.79
CA ALA A 1099 26.63 -26.51 -19.68
C ALA A 1099 26.14 -27.94 -19.99
N GLU A 1100 25.50 -28.12 -21.16
CA GLU A 1100 25.06 -29.43 -21.66
C GLU A 1100 26.22 -30.43 -21.79
N ALA A 1101 27.35 -29.99 -22.37
CA ALA A 1101 28.49 -30.87 -22.58
C ALA A 1101 29.22 -31.24 -21.28
N VAL A 1102 29.31 -30.33 -20.30
CA VAL A 1102 29.93 -30.63 -19.00
C VAL A 1102 29.06 -31.62 -18.22
N LEU A 1103 27.73 -31.46 -18.22
CA LEU A 1103 26.81 -32.43 -17.60
C LEU A 1103 26.87 -33.79 -18.30
N ARG A 1104 26.91 -33.83 -19.64
CA ARG A 1104 27.12 -35.08 -20.40
C ARG A 1104 28.48 -35.73 -20.12
N ILE A 1105 29.56 -34.96 -19.92
CA ILE A 1105 30.88 -35.50 -19.54
C ILE A 1105 30.85 -36.05 -18.10
N HIS A 1106 30.11 -35.43 -17.20
CA HIS A 1106 29.90 -35.94 -15.84
C HIS A 1106 29.14 -37.28 -15.87
N ASN A 1107 28.09 -37.35 -16.68
CA ASN A 1107 27.26 -38.55 -16.89
C ASN A 1107 27.81 -39.50 -17.98
N GLU A 1108 29.14 -39.47 -18.21
CA GLU A 1108 29.92 -40.36 -19.10
C GLU A 1108 29.52 -40.43 -20.60
N ARG A 1109 28.57 -39.59 -21.03
CA ARG A 1109 28.05 -39.47 -22.42
C ARG A 1109 28.97 -38.63 -23.31
N TYR A 1110 30.24 -39.03 -23.41
CA TYR A 1110 31.32 -38.25 -24.03
C TYR A 1110 31.12 -37.97 -25.53
N GLU A 1111 30.51 -38.90 -26.28
CA GLU A 1111 30.25 -38.75 -27.73
C GLU A 1111 29.23 -37.63 -28.00
N GLU A 1112 28.12 -37.62 -27.26
CA GLU A 1112 27.09 -36.59 -27.37
C GLU A 1112 27.60 -35.22 -26.90
N ALA A 1113 28.46 -35.18 -25.88
CA ALA A 1113 29.14 -33.95 -25.46
C ALA A 1113 30.02 -33.39 -26.58
N ALA A 1114 30.79 -34.25 -27.26
CA ALA A 1114 31.61 -33.85 -28.40
C ALA A 1114 30.75 -33.39 -29.60
N ALA A 1115 29.64 -34.07 -29.89
CA ALA A 1115 28.72 -33.72 -30.97
C ALA A 1115 28.03 -32.36 -30.74
N GLY A 1116 27.56 -32.10 -29.51
CA GLY A 1116 26.98 -30.83 -29.10
C GLY A 1116 27.96 -29.65 -29.23
N LEU A 1117 29.17 -29.80 -28.71
CA LEU A 1117 30.22 -28.77 -28.83
C LEU A 1117 30.66 -28.56 -30.28
N GLU A 1118 30.77 -29.61 -31.10
CA GLU A 1118 31.05 -29.45 -32.53
C GLU A 1118 29.90 -28.72 -33.27
N LYS A 1119 28.64 -28.91 -32.87
CA LYS A 1119 27.48 -28.14 -33.38
C LYS A 1119 27.60 -26.67 -32.99
N ALA A 1120 27.79 -26.36 -31.71
CA ALA A 1120 27.95 -24.99 -31.21
C ALA A 1120 29.13 -24.25 -31.88
N ILE A 1121 30.29 -24.91 -31.98
CA ILE A 1121 31.48 -24.39 -32.68
C ILE A 1121 31.18 -24.04 -34.14
N ARG A 1122 30.38 -24.85 -34.86
CA ARG A 1122 29.97 -24.54 -36.24
C ARG A 1122 29.05 -23.32 -36.28
N THR A 1123 28.11 -23.19 -35.34
CA THR A 1123 27.18 -22.04 -35.25
C THR A 1123 27.93 -20.73 -35.04
N PHE A 1124 28.69 -20.58 -33.95
CA PHE A 1124 29.36 -19.29 -33.66
C PHE A 1124 30.49 -18.96 -34.63
N SER A 1125 31.15 -19.98 -35.21
CA SER A 1125 32.15 -19.75 -36.28
C SER A 1125 31.51 -19.16 -37.55
N ARG A 1126 30.29 -19.59 -37.92
CA ARG A 1126 29.54 -19.03 -39.05
C ARG A 1126 29.08 -17.60 -38.79
N ALA A 1127 28.65 -17.30 -37.56
CA ALA A 1127 28.29 -15.95 -37.14
C ALA A 1127 29.50 -15.00 -36.94
N GLY A 1128 30.75 -15.44 -37.15
CA GLY A 1128 31.94 -14.62 -36.94
C GLY A 1128 32.26 -14.28 -35.47
N VAL A 1129 31.51 -14.86 -34.52
CA VAL A 1129 31.64 -14.61 -33.09
C VAL A 1129 32.87 -15.36 -32.55
N TRP A 1130 33.84 -14.59 -32.06
CA TRP A 1130 35.09 -15.08 -31.46
C TRP A 1130 35.46 -14.14 -30.32
N ASN A 1131 35.25 -14.60 -29.09
CA ASN A 1131 35.53 -13.91 -27.82
C ASN A 1131 35.90 -14.93 -26.71
N VAL A 1132 36.09 -14.44 -25.48
CA VAL A 1132 36.49 -15.23 -24.30
C VAL A 1132 35.37 -16.10 -23.71
N TYR A 1133 34.12 -15.91 -24.13
CA TYR A 1133 32.96 -16.66 -23.62
C TYR A 1133 32.65 -17.88 -24.49
N VAL A 1134 32.88 -17.81 -25.81
CA VAL A 1134 32.78 -18.99 -26.70
C VAL A 1134 34.06 -19.83 -26.73
N SER A 1135 35.23 -19.29 -26.32
CA SER A 1135 36.51 -20.04 -26.33
C SER A 1135 36.55 -21.36 -25.56
N PRO A 1136 35.86 -21.55 -24.41
CA PRO A 1136 35.92 -22.81 -23.67
C PRO A 1136 35.29 -23.99 -24.43
N ASN A 1137 34.44 -23.75 -25.43
CA ASN A 1137 33.91 -24.82 -26.29
C ASN A 1137 35.03 -25.67 -26.90
N PHE A 1138 36.15 -25.07 -27.25
CA PHE A 1138 37.29 -25.80 -27.85
C PHE A 1138 38.03 -26.66 -26.82
N THR A 1139 38.20 -26.21 -25.57
CA THR A 1139 38.86 -26.99 -24.52
C THR A 1139 37.95 -28.08 -23.96
N TRP A 1140 36.65 -27.82 -23.81
CA TRP A 1140 35.68 -28.85 -23.44
C TRP A 1140 35.51 -29.89 -24.55
N LEU A 1141 35.59 -29.53 -25.84
CA LEU A 1141 35.61 -30.52 -26.93
C LEU A 1141 36.86 -31.39 -26.89
N ALA A 1142 38.03 -30.82 -26.61
CA ALA A 1142 39.25 -31.58 -26.39
C ALA A 1142 39.15 -32.52 -25.16
N THR A 1143 38.44 -32.07 -24.11
CA THR A 1143 38.18 -32.84 -22.88
C THR A 1143 37.24 -34.02 -23.15
N ALA A 1144 36.12 -33.80 -23.84
CA ALA A 1144 35.16 -34.84 -24.24
C ALA A 1144 35.83 -35.92 -25.11
N LEU A 1145 36.52 -35.50 -26.17
CA LEU A 1145 37.20 -36.43 -27.08
C LEU A 1145 38.36 -37.18 -26.42
N ARG A 1146 39.04 -36.59 -25.42
CA ARG A 1146 40.01 -37.32 -24.59
C ARG A 1146 39.30 -38.37 -23.73
N ARG A 1147 38.25 -38.00 -23.00
CA ARG A 1147 37.49 -38.96 -22.16
C ARG A 1147 36.95 -40.13 -22.98
N GLN A 1148 36.43 -39.87 -24.18
CA GLN A 1148 36.01 -40.92 -25.11
C GLN A 1148 37.18 -41.90 -25.46
N CYS A 1149 38.42 -41.41 -25.58
CA CYS A 1149 39.62 -42.24 -25.81
C CYS A 1149 40.15 -42.97 -24.55
N GLU A 1150 39.74 -42.54 -23.36
CA GLU A 1150 40.04 -43.21 -22.08
C GLU A 1150 39.05 -44.34 -21.81
N TRP A 1151 37.76 -44.10 -22.09
CA TRP A 1151 36.67 -45.04 -21.95
C TRP A 1151 36.70 -46.17 -22.98
N GLU A 1152 37.04 -45.88 -24.23
CA GLU A 1152 37.02 -46.91 -25.28
C GLU A 1152 38.17 -47.92 -25.13
N GLY A 1153 37.78 -49.19 -25.02
CA GLY A 1153 38.64 -50.31 -24.64
C GLY A 1153 39.81 -50.60 -25.59
N VAL A 1154 40.78 -51.37 -25.09
CA VAL A 1154 42.03 -51.68 -25.80
C VAL A 1154 41.80 -52.53 -27.06
N TYR A 1155 40.69 -53.28 -27.10
CA TYR A 1155 40.39 -54.33 -28.08
C TYR A 1155 40.20 -53.86 -29.54
N THR A 1156 40.07 -52.57 -29.83
CA THR A 1156 40.01 -52.03 -31.21
C THR A 1156 41.10 -50.98 -31.49
N PRO A 1157 42.38 -51.40 -31.73
CA PRO A 1157 43.52 -50.49 -31.87
C PRO A 1157 43.38 -49.44 -32.98
N GLN A 1158 42.82 -49.83 -34.14
CA GLN A 1158 42.64 -48.92 -35.29
C GLN A 1158 41.64 -47.80 -34.98
N ARG A 1159 40.50 -48.14 -34.37
CA ARG A 1159 39.44 -47.21 -33.96
C ARG A 1159 39.98 -46.21 -32.93
N ARG A 1160 40.63 -46.71 -31.87
CA ARG A 1160 41.30 -45.91 -30.84
C ARG A 1160 42.38 -44.97 -31.42
N HIS A 1161 43.16 -45.42 -32.41
CA HIS A 1161 44.13 -44.58 -33.11
C HIS A 1161 43.47 -43.53 -34.03
N GLY A 1162 42.27 -43.80 -34.57
CA GLY A 1162 41.42 -42.79 -35.22
C GLY A 1162 40.97 -41.70 -34.25
N MET A 1163 40.44 -42.10 -33.09
CA MET A 1163 39.94 -41.17 -32.07
C MET A 1163 41.05 -40.30 -31.47
N LEU A 1164 42.21 -40.88 -31.12
CA LEU A 1164 43.36 -40.09 -30.64
C LEU A 1164 43.85 -39.07 -31.68
N ARG A 1165 43.70 -39.34 -32.98
CA ARG A 1165 43.93 -38.36 -34.06
C ARG A 1165 42.81 -37.30 -34.17
N ARG A 1166 41.56 -37.59 -33.75
CA ARG A 1166 40.48 -36.58 -33.58
C ARG A 1166 40.75 -35.70 -32.35
N ALA A 1167 40.99 -36.30 -31.18
CA ALA A 1167 41.32 -35.61 -29.94
C ALA A 1167 42.57 -34.71 -30.06
N LEU A 1168 43.64 -35.17 -30.71
CA LEU A 1168 44.84 -34.35 -30.94
C LEU A 1168 44.57 -33.14 -31.85
N ARG A 1169 43.69 -33.28 -32.85
CA ARG A 1169 43.25 -32.15 -33.70
C ARG A 1169 42.44 -31.14 -32.89
N ALA A 1170 41.51 -31.61 -32.05
CA ALA A 1170 40.74 -30.75 -31.16
C ALA A 1170 41.63 -30.00 -30.15
N ALA A 1171 42.51 -30.70 -29.42
CA ALA A 1171 43.43 -30.08 -28.47
C ALA A 1171 44.39 -29.07 -29.12
N ARG A 1172 44.86 -29.32 -30.35
CA ARG A 1172 45.63 -28.35 -31.13
C ARG A 1172 44.81 -27.12 -31.53
N ARG A 1173 43.52 -27.27 -31.86
CA ARG A 1173 42.60 -26.15 -32.16
C ARG A 1173 42.32 -25.33 -30.89
N ALA A 1174 42.07 -25.99 -29.77
CA ALA A 1174 41.92 -25.35 -28.45
C ALA A 1174 43.17 -24.54 -28.08
N ARG A 1175 44.37 -25.12 -28.18
CA ARG A 1175 45.63 -24.41 -27.92
C ARG A 1175 45.92 -23.26 -28.89
N ARG A 1176 45.31 -23.22 -30.07
CA ARG A 1176 45.35 -22.07 -30.99
C ARG A 1176 44.36 -20.97 -30.55
N ALA A 1177 43.13 -21.33 -30.18
CA ALA A 1177 42.14 -20.38 -29.68
C ALA A 1177 42.57 -19.73 -28.36
N ALA A 1178 43.04 -20.54 -27.41
CA ALA A 1178 43.47 -20.10 -26.08
C ALA A 1178 44.78 -19.28 -26.08
N LYS A 1179 45.50 -19.19 -27.21
CA LYS A 1179 46.57 -18.20 -27.38
C LYS A 1179 46.04 -16.77 -27.58
N ARG A 1180 44.80 -16.62 -28.07
CA ARG A 1180 44.12 -15.31 -28.23
C ARG A 1180 43.35 -14.95 -26.96
N PHE A 1181 42.64 -15.92 -26.39
CA PHE A 1181 41.82 -15.77 -25.18
C PHE A 1181 42.46 -16.58 -24.04
N GLN A 1182 43.20 -15.90 -23.15
CA GLN A 1182 44.22 -16.57 -22.31
C GLN A 1182 43.65 -17.43 -21.17
N ASN A 1183 42.39 -17.22 -20.77
CA ASN A 1183 41.79 -17.86 -19.59
C ASN A 1183 41.71 -19.40 -19.71
N ASP A 1184 41.57 -19.92 -20.92
CA ASP A 1184 41.55 -21.37 -21.20
C ASP A 1184 42.93 -21.95 -21.53
N LEU A 1185 44.01 -21.16 -21.49
CA LEU A 1185 45.34 -21.60 -21.90
C LEU A 1185 45.93 -22.70 -21.01
N PRO A 1186 45.78 -22.69 -19.66
CA PRO A 1186 46.17 -23.83 -18.82
C PRO A 1186 45.43 -25.11 -19.20
N HIS A 1187 44.11 -25.05 -19.37
CA HIS A 1187 43.24 -26.17 -19.73
C HIS A 1187 43.58 -26.72 -21.12
N ALA A 1188 43.75 -25.85 -22.13
CA ALA A 1188 44.15 -26.24 -23.48
C ALA A 1188 45.54 -26.91 -23.52
N LEU A 1189 46.49 -26.45 -22.70
CA LEU A 1189 47.80 -27.08 -22.55
C LEU A 1189 47.70 -28.43 -21.84
N ARG A 1190 46.82 -28.57 -20.82
CA ARG A 1190 46.56 -29.82 -20.10
C ARG A 1190 45.98 -30.89 -21.01
N GLU A 1191 44.91 -30.59 -21.75
CA GLU A 1191 44.31 -31.59 -22.68
C GLU A 1191 45.29 -31.97 -23.81
N HIS A 1192 46.07 -31.01 -24.32
CA HIS A 1192 47.11 -31.31 -25.31
C HIS A 1192 48.23 -32.19 -24.73
N ALA A 1193 48.63 -31.99 -23.47
CA ALA A 1193 49.61 -32.81 -22.78
C ALA A 1193 49.09 -34.23 -22.51
N LEU A 1194 47.83 -34.37 -22.05
CA LEU A 1194 47.18 -35.66 -21.81
C LEU A 1194 47.08 -36.49 -23.10
N VAL A 1195 46.55 -35.92 -24.19
CA VAL A 1195 46.45 -36.63 -25.49
C VAL A 1195 47.84 -36.96 -26.06
N LEU A 1196 48.87 -36.15 -25.81
CA LEU A 1196 50.25 -36.51 -26.14
C LEU A 1196 50.78 -37.68 -25.29
N ALA A 1197 50.39 -37.79 -24.02
CA ALA A 1197 50.76 -38.92 -23.16
C ALA A 1197 50.09 -40.23 -23.63
N MET A 1198 48.80 -40.19 -23.97
CA MET A 1198 48.06 -41.31 -24.56
C MET A 1198 48.66 -41.77 -25.91
N LEU A 1199 49.27 -40.84 -26.66
CA LEU A 1199 50.03 -41.11 -27.89
C LEU A 1199 51.51 -41.48 -27.63
N GLY A 1200 51.86 -41.90 -26.41
CA GLY A 1200 53.20 -42.35 -26.01
C GLY A 1200 54.28 -41.26 -25.91
N LYS A 1201 53.97 -39.99 -26.22
CA LYS A 1201 54.94 -38.91 -26.41
C LYS A 1201 55.34 -38.24 -25.08
N ARG A 1202 55.72 -39.06 -24.09
CA ARG A 1202 56.00 -38.72 -22.68
C ARG A 1202 56.83 -37.44 -22.50
N ARG A 1203 57.98 -37.30 -23.19
CA ARG A 1203 58.84 -36.09 -23.13
C ARG A 1203 58.09 -34.81 -23.55
N ARG A 1204 57.30 -34.86 -24.63
CA ARG A 1204 56.51 -33.71 -25.12
C ARG A 1204 55.30 -33.42 -24.23
N ALA A 1205 54.65 -34.46 -23.67
CA ALA A 1205 53.58 -34.31 -22.70
C ALA A 1205 54.06 -33.57 -21.43
N ARG A 1206 55.16 -34.02 -20.79
CA ARG A 1206 55.77 -33.34 -19.63
C ARG A 1206 56.09 -31.87 -19.93
N GLY A 1207 56.61 -31.57 -21.12
CA GLY A 1207 56.90 -30.20 -21.55
C GLY A 1207 55.66 -29.31 -21.73
N GLU A 1208 54.49 -29.86 -22.09
CA GLU A 1208 53.24 -29.08 -22.19
C GLU A 1208 52.53 -28.97 -20.83
N PHE A 1209 52.60 -29.99 -19.95
CA PHE A 1209 52.16 -29.89 -18.55
C PHE A 1209 52.91 -28.81 -17.76
N LEU A 1210 54.24 -28.74 -17.88
CA LEU A 1210 55.05 -27.71 -17.22
C LEU A 1210 54.73 -26.29 -17.74
N LYS A 1211 54.27 -26.15 -19.00
CA LYS A 1211 53.74 -24.88 -19.52
C LYS A 1211 52.35 -24.57 -18.95
N SER A 1212 51.46 -25.56 -18.89
CA SER A 1212 50.13 -25.43 -18.26
C SER A 1212 50.27 -24.89 -16.84
N LEU A 1213 51.07 -25.54 -15.99
CA LEU A 1213 51.33 -25.12 -14.61
C LEU A 1213 51.99 -23.73 -14.49
N ARG A 1214 52.89 -23.37 -15.42
CA ARG A 1214 53.52 -22.04 -15.44
C ARG A 1214 52.54 -20.93 -15.81
N VAL A 1215 51.61 -21.19 -16.75
CA VAL A 1215 50.58 -20.22 -17.14
C VAL A 1215 49.54 -20.09 -16.01
N ALA A 1216 49.09 -21.21 -15.45
CA ALA A 1216 48.18 -21.29 -14.30
C ALA A 1216 48.69 -20.42 -13.13
N ARG A 1217 49.91 -20.71 -12.63
CA ARG A 1217 50.58 -19.92 -11.58
C ARG A 1217 50.75 -18.43 -11.92
N LYS A 1218 50.94 -18.06 -13.19
CA LYS A 1218 51.02 -16.64 -13.62
C LYS A 1218 49.64 -15.96 -13.57
N GLN A 1219 48.57 -16.71 -13.80
CA GLN A 1219 47.18 -16.23 -13.77
C GLN A 1219 46.53 -16.32 -12.37
N LYS A 1220 47.26 -16.82 -11.35
CA LYS A 1220 46.70 -17.24 -10.05
C LYS A 1220 45.54 -18.25 -10.19
N ALA A 1221 45.65 -19.14 -11.17
CA ALA A 1221 44.67 -20.17 -11.56
C ALA A 1221 45.37 -21.52 -11.82
#